data_AF-A0A521A187-F1
#
_entry.id   AF-A0A521A187-F1
#
_cell.length_a   1.000
_cell.length_b   1.000
_cell.length_c   1.000
_cell.angle_alpha   90.00
_cell.angle_beta   90.00
_cell.angle_gamma   90.00
#
_symmetry.space_group_name_H-M   'P 1'
#
loop_
_entity.id
_entity.type
_entity.pdbx_description
1 polymer ?
#
loop_
_entity_poly.entity_id
_entity_poly.type
_entity_poly.pdbx_seq_one_letter_code
_entity_poly.pdbx_strand_id
1 'polypeptide(L)'
;YYKRHIAVDIPSVYGRYREKKFDSLSLSFRLENLANIHLEMLPATVNLSFITKATFYDITRCLRLYRRALQIEGIASRKLDTYLALLTSSLKIRRFSYTQYLDIFRGLSEGVKDVIYAYYTNIHQKNLSLIIPQIGGDNLVPRYKTLWNESEMSNTVHSISEGFLRDLIASAFGLQHLDNFILRIIQTLESQREVLDERTLDLLMTYNPENAISLLDNVNPYTYDLIHLGNKGFNLITLTEENKQIPPAFVITTEVFRCREVIFGFSKARQEFMQQIRKALNHVEEQTGKVFGSSEKPLLLSVRSGSTLSMPGMMATVHNVGQNEDLVKEFINAHGNEYLAWDNYRRFLQSWAMISGVEREDFQELMDEAKSRHGVALKRQFTPQQMKELALNYQKLVRQRGLGIPDDPWLQLIGAIEMVLDSWDNQKSIDYRRIMDVSPSWGTAVIVQAMVFGNRSEGSGSGVVFTAHPYRKVQRVALWGDYAYQDQGEDIVSGLVTSHPISIEQSDIDGRSRDETLEIRFPKIYQQLLSVSRELVYDKRWSPQEIEFTFEGPDPEELYILQTRDMITIKQKELLNVFVESPDLERSFLAKGIGVSGSALSGKAVFTSEDITLLRAREPETPLILFRQDTVPEDITIISLTDGLLTSRGGQTSHASVVAVRLEKTCVVGCKQLRVHERYAEVNGNRIEFGDDVAIDGRNGLLLMGSHPVKEEMHILPI
;
A
#
# COMPACT_ATOMS: atom_id res chain seq x y z
N TYR A 1 -53.60 -6.47 -32.82
CA TYR A 1 -54.05 -7.61 -33.64
C TYR A 1 -55.57 -7.56 -33.75
N TYR A 2 -56.11 -7.10 -34.89
CA TYR A 2 -57.55 -7.16 -35.20
C TYR A 2 -57.80 -8.41 -36.03
N LYS A 3 -58.61 -9.35 -35.56
CA LYS A 3 -59.07 -10.49 -36.37
C LYS A 3 -60.55 -10.30 -36.68
N ARG A 4 -60.91 -10.41 -37.96
CA ARG A 4 -62.31 -10.54 -38.40
C ARG A 4 -62.83 -11.90 -37.92
N HIS A 5 -63.91 -11.89 -37.13
CA HIS A 5 -64.78 -13.06 -37.07
C HIS A 5 -65.57 -13.09 -38.38
N ILE A 6 -65.38 -14.13 -39.19
CA ILE A 6 -66.32 -14.46 -40.26
C ILE A 6 -67.35 -15.39 -39.60
N ALA A 7 -68.43 -14.79 -39.12
CA ALA A 7 -69.70 -15.48 -38.92
C ALA A 7 -70.61 -14.98 -40.05
N VAL A 8 -71.15 -15.91 -40.84
CA VAL A 8 -72.09 -15.60 -41.92
C VAL A 8 -73.29 -14.86 -41.30
N ASP A 9 -73.65 -13.71 -41.86
CA ASP A 9 -74.82 -12.87 -41.55
C ASP A 9 -74.87 -12.08 -40.21
N ILE A 10 -73.73 -11.78 -39.56
CA ILE A 10 -73.71 -10.83 -38.41
C ILE A 10 -72.76 -9.65 -38.68
N PRO A 11 -73.20 -8.38 -38.52
CA PRO A 11 -72.34 -7.21 -38.70
C PRO A 11 -71.16 -7.22 -37.70
N SER A 12 -69.95 -7.05 -38.22
CA SER A 12 -68.72 -6.98 -37.44
C SER A 12 -68.73 -5.80 -36.46
N VAL A 13 -68.71 -6.09 -35.17
CA VAL A 13 -68.51 -5.10 -34.11
C VAL A 13 -67.03 -5.08 -33.73
N TYR A 14 -66.40 -3.89 -33.80
CA TYR A 14 -65.05 -3.68 -33.29
C TYR A 14 -65.04 -3.83 -31.76
N GLY A 15 -64.62 -5.00 -31.26
CA GLY A 15 -64.46 -5.28 -29.83
C GLY A 15 -63.02 -5.64 -29.47
N ARG A 16 -62.60 -5.30 -28.24
CA ARG A 16 -61.37 -5.87 -27.63
C ARG A 16 -61.74 -7.17 -26.95
N TYR A 17 -61.30 -8.29 -27.51
CA TYR A 17 -61.41 -9.60 -26.86
C TYR A 17 -60.30 -9.75 -25.82
N ARG A 18 -60.70 -9.93 -24.56
CA ARG A 18 -59.80 -10.24 -23.45
C ARG A 18 -60.27 -11.54 -22.83
N GLU A 19 -59.43 -12.56 -22.90
CA GLU A 19 -59.61 -13.77 -22.09
C GLU A 19 -58.42 -13.92 -21.16
N LYS A 20 -58.70 -14.23 -19.90
CA LYS A 20 -57.68 -14.38 -18.87
C LYS A 20 -56.57 -15.35 -19.28
N LYS A 21 -56.89 -16.43 -20.01
CA LYS A 21 -55.91 -17.42 -20.48
C LYS A 21 -54.93 -16.84 -21.51
N PHE A 22 -55.42 -16.07 -22.49
CA PHE A 22 -54.59 -15.46 -23.52
C PHE A 22 -53.84 -14.24 -22.98
N ASP A 23 -54.45 -13.45 -22.09
CA ASP A 23 -53.78 -12.37 -21.38
C ASP A 23 -52.64 -12.91 -20.50
N SER A 24 -52.85 -14.04 -19.82
CA SER A 24 -51.81 -14.71 -19.02
C SER A 24 -50.69 -15.25 -19.90
N LEU A 25 -51.01 -15.92 -21.01
CA LEU A 25 -50.01 -16.43 -21.96
C LEU A 25 -49.17 -15.30 -22.58
N SER A 26 -49.83 -14.19 -22.95
CA SER A 26 -49.17 -12.98 -23.45
C SER A 26 -48.22 -12.37 -22.40
N LEU A 27 -48.64 -12.33 -21.13
CA LEU A 27 -47.77 -11.89 -20.04
C LEU A 27 -46.58 -12.83 -19.87
N SER A 28 -46.78 -14.15 -19.90
CA SER A 28 -45.70 -15.14 -19.81
C SER A 28 -44.64 -14.92 -20.89
N PHE A 29 -45.02 -14.81 -22.17
CA PHE A 29 -44.06 -14.56 -23.25
C PHE A 29 -43.32 -13.22 -23.11
N ARG A 30 -43.98 -12.17 -22.59
CA ARG A 30 -43.30 -10.89 -22.32
C ARG A 30 -42.28 -11.01 -21.19
N LEU A 31 -42.63 -11.72 -20.12
CA LEU A 31 -41.72 -11.97 -19.00
C LEU A 31 -40.55 -12.88 -19.41
N GLU A 32 -40.81 -13.90 -20.22
CA GLU A 32 -39.79 -14.78 -20.78
C GLU A 32 -38.81 -14.00 -21.68
N ASN A 33 -39.32 -13.16 -22.58
CA ASN A 33 -38.46 -12.29 -23.39
C ASN A 33 -37.61 -11.36 -22.53
N LEU A 34 -38.19 -10.73 -21.48
CA LEU A 34 -37.44 -9.89 -20.55
C LEU A 34 -36.36 -10.69 -19.81
N ALA A 35 -36.69 -11.89 -19.35
CA ALA A 35 -35.75 -12.77 -18.67
C ALA A 35 -34.64 -13.26 -19.59
N ASN A 36 -34.93 -13.55 -20.87
CA ASN A 36 -33.93 -13.91 -21.87
C ASN A 36 -32.93 -12.77 -22.09
N ILE A 37 -33.39 -11.52 -22.19
CA ILE A 37 -32.51 -10.34 -22.28
C ILE A 37 -31.58 -10.27 -21.05
N HIS A 38 -32.10 -10.53 -19.85
CA HIS A 38 -31.25 -10.57 -18.64
C HIS A 38 -30.27 -11.75 -18.63
N LEU A 39 -30.67 -12.93 -19.11
CA LEU A 39 -29.79 -14.09 -19.24
C LEU A 39 -28.70 -13.89 -20.30
N GLU A 40 -28.98 -13.13 -21.35
CA GLU A 40 -28.01 -12.73 -22.36
C GLU A 40 -26.95 -11.79 -21.79
N MET A 41 -27.36 -10.83 -20.95
CA MET A 41 -26.45 -9.88 -20.29
C MET A 41 -25.70 -10.48 -19.10
N LEU A 42 -26.16 -11.62 -18.56
CA LEU A 42 -25.62 -12.22 -17.34
C LEU A 42 -24.11 -12.49 -17.40
N PRO A 43 -23.53 -13.02 -18.49
CA PRO A 43 -22.09 -13.24 -18.61
C PRO A 43 -21.25 -11.95 -18.48
N ALA A 44 -21.81 -10.79 -18.85
CA ALA A 44 -21.12 -9.51 -18.76
C ALA A 44 -20.92 -9.02 -17.31
N THR A 45 -21.63 -9.62 -16.35
CA THR A 45 -21.45 -9.37 -14.92
C THR A 45 -20.21 -10.05 -14.34
N VAL A 46 -19.55 -10.92 -15.11
CA VAL A 46 -18.34 -11.62 -14.71
C VAL A 46 -17.18 -11.16 -15.58
N ASN A 47 -16.07 -10.75 -14.96
CA ASN A 47 -14.84 -10.47 -15.70
C ASN A 47 -14.21 -11.79 -16.18
N LEU A 48 -14.46 -12.16 -17.44
CA LEU A 48 -13.86 -13.35 -18.08
C LEU A 48 -12.59 -13.03 -18.88
N SER A 49 -11.97 -11.86 -18.69
CA SER A 49 -10.68 -11.55 -19.33
C SER A 49 -9.60 -12.54 -18.86
N PHE A 50 -9.57 -12.81 -17.56
CA PHE A 50 -8.88 -13.92 -16.91
C PHE A 50 -9.73 -14.43 -15.75
N ILE A 51 -9.46 -15.66 -15.32
CA ILE A 51 -10.22 -16.36 -14.28
C ILE A 51 -9.27 -16.75 -13.16
N THR A 52 -9.66 -16.37 -11.94
CA THR A 52 -9.07 -16.84 -10.67
C THR A 52 -10.11 -17.59 -9.85
N LYS A 53 -9.74 -18.05 -8.65
CA LYS A 53 -10.71 -18.66 -7.73
C LYS A 53 -11.84 -17.70 -7.33
N ALA A 54 -11.54 -16.41 -7.21
CA ALA A 54 -12.54 -15.38 -6.90
C ALA A 54 -13.61 -15.32 -7.97
N THR A 55 -13.21 -15.30 -9.25
CA THR A 55 -14.11 -15.29 -10.42
C THR A 55 -15.07 -16.50 -10.42
N PHE A 56 -14.64 -17.66 -9.91
CA PHE A 56 -15.51 -18.84 -9.86
C PHE A 56 -16.72 -18.71 -8.92
N TYR A 57 -16.66 -17.84 -7.91
CA TYR A 57 -17.83 -17.55 -7.08
C TYR A 57 -18.94 -16.89 -7.91
N ASP A 58 -18.58 -15.92 -8.76
CA ASP A 58 -19.52 -15.22 -9.64
C ASP A 58 -20.01 -16.11 -10.79
N ILE A 59 -19.11 -16.90 -11.39
CA ILE A 59 -19.48 -17.91 -12.39
C ILE A 59 -20.51 -18.88 -11.80
N THR A 60 -20.28 -19.38 -10.58
CA THR A 60 -21.22 -20.30 -9.91
C THR A 60 -22.58 -19.65 -9.68
N ARG A 61 -22.62 -18.35 -9.33
CA ARG A 61 -23.88 -17.59 -9.20
C ARG A 61 -24.63 -17.52 -10.53
N CYS A 62 -23.93 -17.26 -11.63
CA CYS A 62 -24.53 -17.22 -12.97
C CYS A 62 -25.06 -18.59 -13.41
N LEU A 63 -24.27 -19.65 -13.24
CA LEU A 63 -24.66 -21.02 -13.59
C LEU A 63 -25.91 -21.49 -12.84
N ARG A 64 -26.11 -21.08 -11.59
CA ARG A 64 -27.34 -21.38 -10.83
C ARG A 64 -28.57 -20.72 -11.45
N LEU A 65 -28.44 -19.53 -12.02
CA LEU A 65 -29.54 -18.84 -12.71
C LEU A 65 -29.88 -19.53 -14.03
N TYR A 66 -28.87 -19.91 -14.83
CA TYR A 66 -29.10 -20.70 -16.04
C TYR A 66 -29.74 -22.06 -15.73
N ARG A 67 -29.27 -22.75 -14.68
CA ARG A 67 -29.92 -23.99 -14.23
C ARG A 67 -31.39 -23.77 -13.92
N ARG A 68 -31.73 -22.67 -13.23
CA ARG A 68 -33.11 -22.34 -12.90
C ARG A 68 -33.93 -22.05 -14.16
N ALA A 69 -33.36 -21.41 -15.18
CA ALA A 69 -34.00 -21.20 -16.47
C ALA A 69 -34.36 -22.53 -17.14
N LEU A 70 -33.41 -23.48 -17.20
CA LEU A 70 -33.67 -24.82 -17.73
C LEU A 70 -34.76 -25.57 -16.95
N GLN A 71 -34.78 -25.45 -15.62
CA GLN A 71 -35.82 -26.07 -14.78
C GLN A 71 -37.23 -25.51 -15.06
N ILE A 72 -37.34 -24.22 -15.39
CA ILE A 72 -38.62 -23.59 -15.75
C ILE A 72 -39.16 -24.15 -17.07
N GLU A 73 -38.28 -24.46 -18.02
CA GLU A 73 -38.59 -25.17 -19.28
C GLU A 73 -38.90 -26.67 -19.08
N GLY A 74 -38.77 -27.20 -17.87
CA GLY A 74 -38.92 -28.63 -17.60
C GLY A 74 -37.71 -29.48 -18.04
N ILE A 75 -36.57 -28.84 -18.28
CA ILE A 75 -35.31 -29.50 -18.63
C ILE A 75 -34.55 -29.86 -17.35
N ALA A 76 -34.18 -31.13 -17.23
CA ALA A 76 -33.40 -31.64 -16.11
C ALA A 76 -32.15 -32.38 -16.62
N SER A 77 -30.99 -32.12 -16.01
CA SER A 77 -29.75 -32.82 -16.35
C SER A 77 -28.97 -33.15 -15.10
N ARG A 78 -28.96 -34.44 -14.75
CA ARG A 78 -28.20 -34.95 -13.60
C ARG A 78 -26.69 -34.71 -13.76
N LYS A 79 -26.17 -34.78 -14.99
CA LYS A 79 -24.75 -34.54 -15.29
C LYS A 79 -24.39 -33.09 -15.03
N LEU A 80 -25.18 -32.15 -15.58
CA LEU A 80 -24.97 -30.71 -15.35
C LEU A 80 -25.05 -30.37 -13.85
N ASP A 81 -26.05 -30.92 -13.14
CA ASP A 81 -26.19 -30.75 -11.70
C ASP A 81 -25.00 -31.30 -10.91
N THR A 82 -24.46 -32.45 -11.32
CA THR A 82 -23.30 -33.08 -10.68
C THR A 82 -22.06 -32.19 -10.81
N TYR A 83 -21.76 -31.70 -12.01
CA TYR A 83 -20.59 -30.83 -12.21
C TYR A 83 -20.77 -29.44 -11.59
N LEU A 84 -21.99 -28.90 -11.54
CA LEU A 84 -22.25 -27.65 -10.81
C LEU A 84 -22.06 -27.83 -9.29
N ALA A 85 -22.43 -28.99 -8.74
CA ALA A 85 -22.17 -29.35 -7.35
C ALA A 85 -20.67 -29.57 -7.07
N LEU A 86 -19.94 -30.21 -8.01
CA LEU A 86 -18.48 -30.32 -7.94
C LEU A 86 -17.81 -28.95 -7.91
N LEU A 87 -18.20 -28.03 -8.81
CA LEU A 87 -17.70 -26.65 -8.81
C LEU A 87 -17.96 -25.97 -7.46
N THR A 88 -19.19 -26.00 -6.97
CA THR A 88 -19.55 -25.37 -5.69
C THR A 88 -18.76 -25.95 -4.51
N SER A 89 -18.49 -27.26 -4.52
CA SER A 89 -17.74 -27.93 -3.46
C SER A 89 -16.24 -27.61 -3.55
N SER A 90 -15.68 -27.56 -4.75
CA SER A 90 -14.27 -27.25 -4.99
C SER A 90 -13.84 -25.89 -4.43
N LEU A 91 -14.74 -24.89 -4.43
CA LEU A 91 -14.45 -23.55 -3.88
C LEU A 91 -14.09 -23.59 -2.39
N LYS A 92 -14.59 -24.58 -1.64
CA LYS A 92 -14.30 -24.77 -0.22
C LYS A 92 -13.03 -25.58 0.04
N ILE A 93 -12.50 -26.25 -0.99
CA ILE A 93 -11.33 -27.12 -0.88
C ILE A 93 -10.06 -26.26 -0.99
N ARG A 94 -9.10 -26.53 -0.09
CA ARG A 94 -7.73 -25.97 -0.17
C ARG A 94 -6.89 -26.84 -1.10
N ARG A 95 -5.98 -26.21 -1.86
CA ARG A 95 -5.13 -26.90 -2.86
C ARG A 95 -5.95 -27.65 -3.92
N PHE A 96 -6.88 -26.95 -4.53
CA PHE A 96 -7.60 -27.43 -5.70
C PHE A 96 -6.96 -26.82 -6.94
N SER A 97 -6.41 -27.65 -7.81
CA SER A 97 -5.56 -27.23 -8.92
C SER A 97 -6.35 -26.59 -10.05
N TYR A 98 -5.64 -25.81 -10.86
CA TYR A 98 -6.16 -25.20 -12.06
C TYR A 98 -6.78 -26.20 -13.05
N THR A 99 -6.10 -27.33 -13.29
CA THR A 99 -6.52 -28.37 -14.24
C THR A 99 -7.80 -29.07 -13.80
N GLN A 100 -8.00 -29.26 -12.49
CA GLN A 100 -9.25 -29.81 -11.96
C GLN A 100 -10.45 -28.89 -12.22
N TYR A 101 -10.28 -27.57 -12.14
CA TYR A 101 -11.34 -26.64 -12.54
C TYR A 101 -11.67 -26.78 -14.03
N LEU A 102 -10.65 -26.88 -14.88
CA LEU A 102 -10.84 -27.07 -16.32
C LEU A 102 -11.64 -28.36 -16.62
N ASP A 103 -11.35 -29.46 -15.93
CA ASP A 103 -12.10 -30.72 -16.09
C ASP A 103 -13.58 -30.57 -15.67
N ILE A 104 -13.86 -29.81 -14.61
CA ILE A 104 -15.25 -29.51 -14.22
C ILE A 104 -15.98 -28.76 -15.33
N PHE A 105 -15.35 -27.75 -15.95
CA PHE A 105 -15.99 -26.99 -17.03
C PHE A 105 -16.16 -27.80 -18.31
N ARG A 106 -15.21 -28.68 -18.65
CA ARG A 106 -15.39 -29.66 -19.73
C ARG A 106 -16.58 -30.57 -19.46
N GLY A 107 -16.72 -31.07 -18.23
CA GLY A 107 -17.88 -31.85 -17.79
C GLY A 107 -19.20 -31.09 -17.84
N LEU A 108 -19.20 -29.79 -17.50
CA LEU A 108 -20.37 -28.91 -17.66
C LEU A 108 -20.75 -28.77 -19.15
N SER A 109 -19.78 -28.57 -20.04
CA SER A 109 -20.02 -28.49 -21.49
C SER A 109 -20.62 -29.79 -22.03
N GLU A 110 -20.10 -30.95 -21.62
CA GLU A 110 -20.72 -32.23 -21.96
C GLU A 110 -22.15 -32.34 -21.40
N GLY A 111 -22.40 -31.85 -20.18
CA GLY A 111 -23.73 -31.81 -19.59
C GLY A 111 -24.74 -30.98 -20.40
N VAL A 112 -24.28 -29.88 -21.02
CA VAL A 112 -25.10 -29.08 -21.94
C VAL A 112 -25.34 -29.80 -23.26
N LYS A 113 -24.32 -30.46 -23.83
CA LYS A 113 -24.48 -31.30 -25.03
C LYS A 113 -25.48 -32.43 -24.81
N ASP A 114 -25.46 -33.06 -23.64
CA ASP A 114 -26.41 -34.10 -23.26
C ASP A 114 -27.85 -33.55 -23.16
N VAL A 115 -28.02 -32.32 -22.65
CA VAL A 115 -29.32 -31.63 -22.65
C VAL A 115 -29.81 -31.39 -24.08
N ILE A 116 -28.97 -30.82 -24.93
CA ILE A 116 -29.30 -30.56 -26.34
C ILE A 116 -29.72 -31.85 -27.03
N TYR A 117 -28.96 -32.93 -26.83
CA TYR A 117 -29.26 -34.22 -27.42
C TYR A 117 -30.57 -34.80 -26.90
N ALA A 118 -30.78 -34.85 -25.58
CA ALA A 118 -31.93 -35.52 -24.97
C ALA A 118 -33.26 -34.80 -25.23
N TYR A 119 -33.26 -33.47 -25.17
CA TYR A 119 -34.49 -32.67 -25.22
C TYR A 119 -34.80 -32.10 -26.60
N TYR A 120 -33.81 -32.00 -27.50
CA TYR A 120 -34.01 -31.38 -28.82
C TYR A 120 -33.67 -32.35 -29.94
N THR A 121 -32.43 -32.85 -30.00
CA THR A 121 -31.99 -33.66 -31.13
C THR A 121 -32.70 -35.02 -31.20
N ASN A 122 -32.65 -35.82 -30.14
CA ASN A 122 -33.15 -37.19 -30.12
C ASN A 122 -34.67 -37.27 -30.36
N ILE A 123 -35.43 -36.27 -29.90
CA ILE A 123 -36.89 -36.21 -30.08
C ILE A 123 -37.25 -35.94 -31.55
N HIS A 124 -36.50 -35.08 -32.24
CA HIS A 124 -36.88 -34.61 -33.57
C HIS A 124 -36.15 -35.31 -34.71
N GLN A 125 -34.91 -35.77 -34.54
CA GLN A 125 -34.04 -36.25 -35.63
C GLN A 125 -34.69 -37.36 -36.47
N LYS A 126 -35.25 -38.39 -35.83
CA LYS A 126 -35.93 -39.48 -36.54
C LYS A 126 -37.22 -39.00 -37.21
N ASN A 127 -37.99 -38.14 -36.54
CA ASN A 127 -39.24 -37.60 -37.06
C ASN A 127 -39.01 -36.72 -38.29
N LEU A 128 -38.00 -35.85 -38.25
CA LEU A 128 -37.62 -34.98 -39.37
C LEU A 128 -37.21 -35.79 -40.60
N SER A 129 -36.49 -36.90 -40.41
CA SER A 129 -36.11 -37.79 -41.53
C SER A 129 -37.31 -38.41 -42.26
N LEU A 130 -38.46 -38.55 -41.58
CA LEU A 130 -39.69 -39.06 -42.15
C LEU A 130 -40.57 -37.94 -42.72
N ILE A 131 -40.64 -36.80 -42.04
CA ILE A 131 -41.57 -35.71 -42.33
C ILE A 131 -41.09 -34.85 -43.50
N ILE A 132 -39.79 -34.52 -43.57
CA ILE A 132 -39.26 -33.60 -44.58
C ILE A 132 -39.55 -34.07 -46.02
N PRO A 133 -39.36 -35.36 -46.38
CA PRO A 133 -39.72 -35.85 -47.71
C PRO A 133 -41.23 -35.82 -48.00
N GLN A 134 -42.07 -35.95 -46.96
CA GLN A 134 -43.54 -35.97 -47.11
C GLN A 134 -44.14 -34.57 -47.29
N ILE A 135 -43.55 -33.55 -46.67
CA ILE A 135 -44.02 -32.16 -46.78
C ILE A 135 -43.77 -31.62 -48.19
N GLY A 136 -42.62 -31.93 -48.80
CA GLY A 136 -42.21 -31.41 -50.10
C GLY A 136 -41.71 -29.96 -50.05
N GLY A 137 -40.86 -29.57 -51.02
CA GLY A 137 -40.17 -28.27 -51.02
C GLY A 137 -41.10 -27.06 -51.07
N ASP A 138 -42.25 -27.18 -51.74
CA ASP A 138 -43.22 -26.08 -51.90
C ASP A 138 -43.86 -25.65 -50.58
N ASN A 139 -44.00 -26.58 -49.63
CA ASN A 139 -44.65 -26.36 -48.34
C ASN A 139 -43.67 -25.97 -47.22
N LEU A 140 -42.37 -25.88 -47.52
CA LEU A 140 -41.37 -25.43 -46.55
C LEU A 140 -41.49 -23.93 -46.28
N VAL A 141 -41.16 -23.53 -45.06
CA VAL A 141 -41.04 -22.12 -44.66
C VAL A 141 -39.89 -21.47 -45.47
N PRO A 142 -39.98 -20.18 -45.87
CA PRO A 142 -39.03 -19.59 -46.83
C PRO A 142 -37.55 -19.77 -46.50
N ARG A 143 -37.20 -19.75 -45.20
CA ARG A 143 -35.82 -19.94 -44.72
C ARG A 143 -35.22 -21.32 -45.04
N TYR A 144 -36.04 -22.35 -45.22
CA TYR A 144 -35.60 -23.72 -45.49
C TYR A 144 -35.75 -24.12 -46.95
N LYS A 145 -36.49 -23.34 -47.76
CA LYS A 145 -36.69 -23.63 -49.19
C LYS A 145 -35.37 -23.63 -49.98
N THR A 146 -34.43 -22.76 -49.61
CA THR A 146 -33.12 -22.67 -50.25
C THR A 146 -32.23 -23.90 -50.01
N LEU A 147 -32.55 -24.71 -49.00
CA LEU A 147 -31.83 -25.95 -48.66
C LEU A 147 -32.45 -27.19 -49.35
N TRP A 148 -33.53 -27.01 -50.12
CA TRP A 148 -34.22 -28.11 -50.79
C TRP A 148 -33.57 -28.46 -52.13
N ASN A 149 -33.13 -29.71 -52.24
CA ASN A 149 -32.69 -30.30 -53.50
C ASN A 149 -33.33 -31.69 -53.71
N GLU A 150 -34.17 -31.82 -54.75
CA GLU A 150 -34.83 -33.08 -55.09
C GLU A 150 -33.86 -34.17 -55.54
N SER A 151 -32.73 -33.80 -56.17
CA SER A 151 -31.76 -34.77 -56.67
C SER A 151 -30.91 -35.40 -55.55
N GLU A 152 -30.85 -34.77 -54.38
CA GLU A 152 -30.04 -35.21 -53.24
C GLU A 152 -30.87 -35.23 -51.94
N MET A 153 -31.96 -36.00 -51.93
CA MET A 153 -32.92 -36.02 -50.81
C MET A 153 -32.28 -36.29 -49.44
N SER A 154 -31.27 -37.16 -49.37
CA SER A 154 -30.56 -37.43 -48.11
C SER A 154 -29.84 -36.20 -47.56
N ASN A 155 -29.18 -35.43 -48.43
CA ASN A 155 -28.49 -34.19 -48.04
C ASN A 155 -29.51 -33.11 -47.66
N THR A 156 -30.59 -32.97 -48.44
CA THR A 156 -31.70 -32.07 -48.15
C THR A 156 -32.30 -32.31 -46.78
N VAL A 157 -32.61 -33.58 -46.45
CA VAL A 157 -33.13 -33.96 -45.14
C VAL A 157 -32.14 -33.59 -44.04
N HIS A 158 -30.84 -33.86 -44.23
CA HIS A 158 -29.82 -33.54 -43.24
C HIS A 158 -29.70 -32.03 -43.00
N SER A 159 -29.53 -31.22 -44.04
CA SER A 159 -29.36 -29.76 -43.95
C SER A 159 -30.60 -29.06 -43.37
N ILE A 160 -31.80 -29.48 -43.77
CA ILE A 160 -33.05 -28.93 -43.20
C ILE A 160 -33.21 -29.36 -41.75
N SER A 161 -32.89 -30.60 -41.40
CA SER A 161 -32.95 -31.07 -40.01
C SER A 161 -31.98 -30.31 -39.12
N GLU A 162 -30.75 -30.09 -39.60
CA GLU A 162 -29.71 -29.32 -38.88
C GLU A 162 -30.15 -27.86 -38.69
N GLY A 163 -30.68 -27.23 -39.75
CA GLY A 163 -31.24 -25.87 -39.66
C GLY A 163 -32.42 -25.77 -38.68
N PHE A 164 -33.35 -26.73 -38.71
CA PHE A 164 -34.49 -26.78 -37.79
C PHE A 164 -34.05 -26.96 -36.34
N LEU A 165 -33.15 -27.91 -36.07
CA LEU A 165 -32.64 -28.15 -34.73
C LEU A 165 -31.90 -26.94 -34.18
N ARG A 166 -31.09 -26.27 -35.01
CA ARG A 166 -30.40 -25.03 -34.63
C ARG A 166 -31.38 -23.92 -34.27
N ASP A 167 -32.42 -23.70 -35.08
CA ASP A 167 -33.46 -22.70 -34.80
C ASP A 167 -34.22 -23.02 -33.51
N LEU A 168 -34.49 -24.31 -33.27
CA LEU A 168 -35.17 -24.77 -32.05
C LEU A 168 -34.29 -24.54 -30.81
N ILE A 169 -33.01 -24.90 -30.86
CA ILE A 169 -32.05 -24.67 -29.76
C ILE A 169 -31.86 -23.17 -29.52
N ALA A 170 -31.81 -22.35 -30.58
CA ALA A 170 -31.69 -20.91 -30.45
C ALA A 170 -32.93 -20.26 -29.82
N SER A 171 -34.11 -20.87 -30.01
CA SER A 171 -35.34 -20.44 -29.35
C SER A 171 -35.49 -20.94 -27.91
N ALA A 172 -34.63 -21.86 -27.46
CA ALA A 172 -34.71 -22.42 -26.12
C ALA A 172 -34.31 -21.40 -25.05
N PHE A 173 -35.17 -21.22 -24.05
CA PHE A 173 -34.98 -20.24 -22.98
C PHE A 173 -33.66 -20.48 -22.22
N GLY A 174 -32.70 -19.56 -22.38
CA GLY A 174 -31.41 -19.56 -21.68
C GLY A 174 -30.37 -20.62 -22.11
N LEU A 175 -30.72 -21.63 -22.93
CA LEU A 175 -29.82 -22.76 -23.23
C LEU A 175 -28.59 -22.32 -24.06
N GLN A 176 -28.80 -21.54 -25.12
CA GLN A 176 -27.69 -21.09 -25.96
C GLN A 176 -26.77 -20.11 -25.21
N HIS A 177 -27.34 -19.26 -24.35
CA HIS A 177 -26.55 -18.36 -23.51
C HIS A 177 -25.70 -19.13 -22.48
N LEU A 178 -26.24 -20.21 -21.89
CA LEU A 178 -25.49 -21.10 -21.00
C LEU A 178 -24.32 -21.78 -21.73
N ASP A 179 -24.56 -22.34 -22.92
CA ASP A 179 -23.52 -23.02 -23.70
C ASP A 179 -22.38 -22.05 -24.06
N ASN A 180 -22.73 -20.88 -24.60
CA ASN A 180 -21.77 -19.83 -24.92
C ASN A 180 -20.96 -19.37 -23.69
N PHE A 181 -21.61 -19.26 -22.53
CA PHE A 181 -20.94 -18.88 -21.29
C PHE A 181 -19.91 -19.93 -20.84
N ILE A 182 -20.29 -21.22 -20.83
CA ILE A 182 -19.38 -22.30 -20.47
C ILE A 182 -18.23 -22.40 -21.47
N LEU A 183 -18.50 -22.31 -22.77
CA LEU A 183 -17.47 -22.33 -23.81
C LEU A 183 -16.47 -21.18 -23.66
N ARG A 184 -16.96 -19.97 -23.37
CA ARG A 184 -16.10 -18.81 -23.13
C ARG A 184 -15.21 -19.01 -21.89
N ILE A 185 -15.75 -19.61 -20.82
CA ILE A 185 -14.96 -19.95 -19.63
C ILE A 185 -13.86 -20.96 -19.98
N ILE A 186 -14.19 -22.04 -20.69
CA ILE A 186 -13.21 -23.04 -21.13
C ILE A 186 -12.12 -22.38 -22.00
N GLN A 187 -12.50 -21.55 -22.96
CA GLN A 187 -11.55 -20.84 -23.81
C GLN A 187 -10.61 -19.93 -23.01
N THR A 188 -11.14 -19.17 -22.05
CA THR A 188 -10.30 -18.34 -21.17
C THR A 188 -9.35 -19.23 -20.36
N LEU A 189 -9.83 -20.36 -19.82
CA LEU A 189 -8.99 -21.26 -19.04
C LEU A 189 -7.89 -21.93 -19.88
N GLU A 190 -8.22 -22.41 -21.09
CA GLU A 190 -7.25 -22.96 -22.03
C GLU A 190 -6.19 -21.91 -22.41
N SER A 191 -6.62 -20.67 -22.71
CA SER A 191 -5.69 -19.58 -23.07
C SER A 191 -4.71 -19.24 -21.94
N GLN A 192 -5.14 -19.32 -20.68
CA GLN A 192 -4.28 -19.12 -19.53
C GLN A 192 -3.28 -20.26 -19.37
N ARG A 193 -3.71 -21.51 -19.60
CA ARG A 193 -2.86 -22.70 -19.54
C ARG A 193 -1.78 -22.71 -20.62
N GLU A 194 -2.04 -22.10 -21.76
CA GLU A 194 -1.06 -21.99 -22.85
C GLU A 194 0.04 -20.96 -22.56
N VAL A 195 -0.28 -19.92 -21.78
CA VAL A 195 0.64 -18.79 -21.51
C VAL A 195 1.42 -18.96 -20.22
N LEU A 196 0.85 -19.63 -19.22
CA LEU A 196 1.39 -19.71 -17.85
C LEU A 196 1.82 -21.14 -17.52
N ASP A 197 2.90 -21.28 -16.76
CA ASP A 197 3.31 -22.57 -16.21
C ASP A 197 2.43 -23.01 -15.02
N GLU A 198 2.57 -24.26 -14.59
CA GLU A 198 1.76 -24.86 -13.52
C GLU A 198 1.86 -24.09 -12.19
N ARG A 199 3.05 -23.60 -11.84
CA ARG A 199 3.28 -22.86 -10.60
C ARG A 199 2.61 -21.49 -10.65
N THR A 200 2.75 -20.77 -11.76
CA THR A 200 2.14 -19.45 -11.95
C THR A 200 0.61 -19.56 -12.04
N LEU A 201 0.07 -20.63 -12.64
CA LEU A 201 -1.37 -20.92 -12.65
C LEU A 201 -1.91 -21.14 -11.23
N ASP A 202 -1.22 -21.95 -10.42
CA ASP A 202 -1.63 -22.17 -9.03
C ASP A 202 -1.59 -20.86 -8.22
N LEU A 203 -0.58 -20.01 -8.45
CA LEU A 203 -0.52 -18.68 -7.85
C LEU A 203 -1.67 -17.79 -8.32
N LEU A 204 -2.01 -17.79 -9.62
CA LEU A 204 -3.15 -17.06 -10.17
C LEU A 204 -4.46 -17.49 -9.51
N MET A 205 -4.60 -18.78 -9.17
CA MET A 205 -5.78 -19.29 -8.48
C MET A 205 -5.88 -18.81 -7.02
N THR A 206 -4.79 -18.35 -6.43
CA THR A 206 -4.82 -17.71 -5.10
C THR A 206 -5.11 -16.22 -5.15
N TYR A 207 -4.80 -15.57 -6.28
CA TYR A 207 -5.01 -14.14 -6.45
C TYR A 207 -6.49 -13.75 -6.46
N ASN A 208 -6.88 -12.84 -5.56
CA ASN A 208 -8.17 -12.18 -5.58
C ASN A 208 -8.01 -10.69 -5.94
N PRO A 209 -8.41 -10.30 -7.17
CA PRO A 209 -8.38 -8.90 -7.59
C PRO A 209 -9.11 -7.96 -6.62
N GLU A 210 -10.27 -8.34 -6.08
CA GLU A 210 -11.05 -7.49 -5.17
C GLU A 210 -10.33 -7.18 -3.84
N ASN A 211 -9.27 -7.93 -3.52
CA ASN A 211 -8.45 -7.71 -2.34
C ASN A 211 -7.18 -6.91 -2.63
N ALA A 212 -6.91 -6.52 -3.88
CA ALA A 212 -5.66 -5.88 -4.27
C ALA A 212 -5.53 -4.46 -3.72
N ILE A 213 -6.64 -3.71 -3.63
CA ILE A 213 -6.68 -2.34 -3.13
C ILE A 213 -7.76 -2.17 -2.05
N SER A 214 -7.41 -1.47 -0.98
CA SER A 214 -8.33 -1.00 0.04
C SER A 214 -8.32 0.53 0.11
N LEU A 215 -9.51 1.14 0.10
CA LEU A 215 -9.67 2.57 0.34
C LEU A 215 -9.73 2.86 1.85
N LEU A 216 -9.44 4.10 2.25
CA LEU A 216 -9.53 4.50 3.66
C LEU A 216 -10.97 4.70 4.16
N ASP A 217 -11.86 5.22 3.31
CA ASP A 217 -13.24 5.59 3.62
C ASP A 217 -14.28 4.53 3.19
N ASN A 218 -13.87 3.56 2.37
CA ASN A 218 -14.69 2.41 1.98
C ASN A 218 -13.91 1.12 2.22
N VAL A 219 -13.93 0.70 3.48
CA VAL A 219 -13.13 -0.43 3.97
C VAL A 219 -13.69 -1.74 3.41
N ASN A 220 -12.82 -2.53 2.78
CA ASN A 220 -13.16 -3.89 2.37
C ASN A 220 -13.04 -4.83 3.60
N PRO A 221 -14.15 -5.45 4.07
CA PRO A 221 -14.12 -6.31 5.27
C PRO A 221 -13.22 -7.54 5.14
N TYR A 222 -12.91 -7.98 3.91
CA TYR A 222 -12.04 -9.13 3.66
C TYR A 222 -10.55 -8.80 3.75
N THR A 223 -10.19 -7.52 3.71
CA THR A 223 -8.81 -7.05 3.82
C THR A 223 -8.60 -6.18 5.06
N TYR A 224 -9.62 -5.97 5.89
CA TYR A 224 -9.51 -5.14 7.09
C TYR A 224 -8.79 -5.87 8.24
N ASP A 225 -7.51 -6.12 8.04
CA ASP A 225 -6.61 -6.72 9.03
C ASP A 225 -5.16 -6.29 8.80
N LEU A 226 -4.33 -6.50 9.82
CA LEU A 226 -2.91 -6.14 9.83
C LEU A 226 -2.07 -6.91 8.79
N ILE A 227 -2.53 -8.07 8.32
CA ILE A 227 -1.80 -8.89 7.34
C ILE A 227 -1.93 -8.23 5.97
N HIS A 228 -3.14 -7.87 5.56
CA HIS A 228 -3.39 -7.26 4.25
C HIS A 228 -2.92 -5.81 4.19
N LEU A 229 -3.22 -5.02 5.21
CA LEU A 229 -2.99 -3.56 5.19
C LEU A 229 -1.60 -3.15 5.70
N GLY A 230 -0.91 -4.07 6.36
CA GLY A 230 0.25 -3.72 7.18
C GLY A 230 -0.13 -2.86 8.39
N ASN A 231 0.84 -2.61 9.27
CA ASN A 231 0.61 -1.84 10.49
C ASN A 231 0.19 -0.40 10.20
N LYS A 232 0.90 0.27 9.27
CA LYS A 232 0.64 1.65 8.90
C LYS A 232 -0.72 1.82 8.22
N GLY A 233 -1.05 0.98 7.24
CA GLY A 233 -2.31 1.07 6.50
C GLY A 233 -3.51 0.77 7.40
N PHE A 234 -3.39 -0.22 8.27
CA PHE A 234 -4.41 -0.55 9.26
C PHE A 234 -4.69 0.64 10.19
N ASN A 235 -3.67 1.22 10.79
CA ASN A 235 -3.84 2.36 11.70
C ASN A 235 -4.39 3.60 11.00
N LEU A 236 -4.04 3.85 9.73
CA LEU A 236 -4.64 4.94 8.96
C LEU A 236 -6.14 4.75 8.77
N ILE A 237 -6.58 3.54 8.39
CA ILE A 237 -8.01 3.22 8.26
C ILE A 237 -8.72 3.41 9.60
N THR A 238 -8.15 2.88 10.69
CA THR A 238 -8.75 3.04 12.02
C THR A 238 -8.85 4.51 12.43
N LEU A 239 -7.83 5.34 12.16
CA LEU A 239 -7.90 6.78 12.41
C LEU A 239 -8.97 7.47 11.54
N THR A 240 -9.15 7.05 10.29
CA THR A 240 -10.21 7.55 9.41
C THR A 240 -11.61 7.19 9.93
N GLU A 241 -11.83 5.96 10.40
CA GLU A 241 -13.09 5.55 11.06
C GLU A 241 -13.38 6.40 12.31
N GLU A 242 -12.32 6.83 12.99
CA GLU A 242 -12.37 7.71 14.17
C GLU A 242 -12.44 9.21 13.84
N ASN A 243 -12.75 9.56 12.59
CA ASN A 243 -12.91 10.91 12.07
C ASN A 243 -11.70 11.81 12.35
N LYS A 244 -10.49 11.24 12.31
CA LYS A 244 -9.26 12.02 12.40
C LYS A 244 -8.89 12.55 11.02
N GLN A 245 -8.26 13.73 11.00
CA GLN A 245 -7.82 14.38 9.77
C GLN A 245 -6.62 13.63 9.18
N ILE A 246 -6.89 12.74 8.24
CA ILE A 246 -5.89 11.95 7.51
C ILE A 246 -5.86 12.42 6.04
N PRO A 247 -4.68 12.64 5.44
CA PRO A 247 -4.61 12.92 4.01
C PRO A 247 -5.18 11.75 3.20
N PRO A 248 -6.05 12.01 2.20
CA PRO A 248 -6.61 10.99 1.32
C PRO A 248 -5.57 9.99 0.81
N ALA A 249 -5.89 8.71 0.90
CA ALA A 249 -4.98 7.63 0.51
C ALA A 249 -5.74 6.36 0.11
N PHE A 250 -5.00 5.43 -0.49
CA PHE A 250 -5.40 4.04 -0.63
C PHE A 250 -4.22 3.12 -0.34
N VAL A 251 -4.53 1.88 0.03
CA VAL A 251 -3.56 0.84 0.36
C VAL A 251 -3.61 -0.25 -0.69
N ILE A 252 -2.50 -0.48 -1.38
CA ILE A 252 -2.25 -1.69 -2.16
C ILE A 252 -1.84 -2.76 -1.16
N THR A 253 -2.67 -3.80 -1.02
CA THR A 253 -2.52 -4.76 0.07
C THR A 253 -1.38 -5.75 -0.18
N THR A 254 -1.01 -6.51 0.86
CA THR A 254 -0.03 -7.61 0.73
C THR A 254 -0.52 -8.74 -0.20
N GLU A 255 -1.79 -8.76 -0.63
CA GLU A 255 -2.27 -9.64 -1.71
C GLU A 255 -1.44 -9.45 -2.98
N VAL A 256 -1.15 -8.20 -3.33
CA VAL A 256 -0.36 -7.85 -4.51
C VAL A 256 1.09 -8.28 -4.34
N PHE A 257 1.65 -8.14 -3.14
CA PHE A 257 3.00 -8.62 -2.86
C PHE A 257 3.09 -10.15 -3.01
N ARG A 258 2.14 -10.89 -2.41
CA ARG A 258 2.10 -12.37 -2.47
C ARG A 258 1.91 -12.90 -3.88
N CYS A 259 1.11 -12.21 -4.70
CA CYS A 259 0.82 -12.59 -6.08
C CYS A 259 1.63 -11.80 -7.12
N ARG A 260 2.71 -11.11 -6.70
CA ARG A 260 3.47 -10.18 -7.54
C ARG A 260 3.95 -10.83 -8.84
N GLU A 261 4.51 -12.04 -8.74
CA GLU A 261 5.04 -12.79 -9.89
C GLU A 261 3.98 -12.92 -11.00
N VAL A 262 2.75 -13.31 -10.65
CA VAL A 262 1.67 -13.48 -11.64
C VAL A 262 1.04 -12.15 -12.07
N ILE A 263 0.86 -11.20 -11.15
CA ILE A 263 0.24 -9.90 -11.48
C ILE A 263 1.09 -9.16 -12.51
N PHE A 264 2.40 -9.10 -12.31
CA PHE A 264 3.29 -8.36 -13.21
C PHE A 264 3.75 -9.21 -14.42
N GLY A 265 3.80 -10.54 -14.28
CA GLY A 265 4.17 -11.46 -15.36
C GLY A 265 3.05 -11.76 -16.36
N PHE A 266 1.78 -11.69 -15.93
CA PHE A 266 0.64 -11.96 -16.80
C PHE A 266 -0.08 -10.67 -17.20
N SER A 267 -0.03 -10.34 -18.50
CA SER A 267 -0.51 -9.05 -19.03
C SER A 267 -1.96 -8.72 -18.66
N LYS A 268 -2.86 -9.70 -18.63
CA LYS A 268 -4.27 -9.47 -18.27
C LYS A 268 -4.45 -9.16 -16.79
N ALA A 269 -3.73 -9.85 -15.90
CA ALA A 269 -3.73 -9.53 -14.47
C ALA A 269 -3.10 -8.16 -14.22
N ARG A 270 -1.99 -7.83 -14.91
CA ARG A 270 -1.37 -6.51 -14.84
C ARG A 270 -2.35 -5.41 -15.25
N GLN A 271 -3.04 -5.57 -16.38
CA GLN A 271 -3.99 -4.57 -16.87
C GLN A 271 -5.14 -4.33 -15.89
N GLU A 272 -5.68 -5.40 -15.29
CA GLU A 272 -6.73 -5.30 -14.30
C GLU A 272 -6.23 -4.57 -13.03
N PHE A 273 -5.05 -4.93 -12.53
CA PHE A 273 -4.45 -4.26 -11.38
C PHE A 273 -4.20 -2.76 -11.65
N MET A 274 -3.70 -2.42 -12.85
CA MET A 274 -3.52 -1.01 -13.26
C MET A 274 -4.84 -0.25 -13.33
N GLN A 275 -5.93 -0.89 -13.76
CA GLN A 275 -7.27 -0.28 -13.72
C GLN A 275 -7.74 -0.03 -12.30
N GLN A 276 -7.46 -0.93 -11.36
CA GLN A 276 -7.78 -0.71 -9.96
C GLN A 276 -7.00 0.47 -9.38
N ILE A 277 -5.69 0.56 -9.63
CA ILE A 277 -4.87 1.71 -9.20
C ILE A 277 -5.48 3.00 -9.76
N ARG A 278 -5.86 3.01 -11.04
CA ARG A 278 -6.47 4.19 -11.65
C ARG A 278 -7.79 4.59 -10.98
N LYS A 279 -8.66 3.62 -10.68
CA LYS A 279 -9.91 3.88 -9.95
C LYS A 279 -9.66 4.45 -8.56
N ALA A 280 -8.71 3.89 -7.82
CA ALA A 280 -8.35 4.36 -6.49
C ALA A 280 -7.70 5.76 -6.52
N LEU A 281 -6.88 6.04 -7.53
CA LEU A 281 -6.31 7.37 -7.74
C LEU A 281 -7.39 8.41 -8.05
N ASN A 282 -8.32 8.10 -8.94
CA ASN A 282 -9.45 8.99 -9.25
C ASN A 282 -10.27 9.30 -7.97
N HIS A 283 -10.45 8.33 -7.07
CA HIS A 283 -11.11 8.55 -5.78
C HIS A 283 -10.35 9.55 -4.90
N VAL A 284 -9.00 9.46 -4.86
CA VAL A 284 -8.16 10.45 -4.16
C VAL A 284 -8.24 11.83 -4.82
N GLU A 285 -8.29 11.91 -6.15
CA GLU A 285 -8.50 13.16 -6.88
C GLU A 285 -9.84 13.82 -6.52
N GLU A 286 -10.93 13.03 -6.45
CA GLU A 286 -12.26 13.50 -6.04
C GLU A 286 -12.28 14.04 -4.61
N GLN A 287 -11.65 13.33 -3.66
CA GLN A 287 -11.57 13.75 -2.26
C GLN A 287 -10.72 15.02 -2.05
N THR A 288 -9.64 15.16 -2.82
CA THR A 288 -8.71 16.30 -2.68
C THR A 288 -9.10 17.51 -3.52
N GLY A 289 -9.92 17.33 -4.57
CA GLY A 289 -10.18 18.35 -5.58
C GLY A 289 -8.96 18.71 -6.43
N LYS A 290 -7.90 17.89 -6.39
CA LYS A 290 -6.65 18.01 -7.15
C LYS A 290 -6.58 16.92 -8.22
N VAL A 291 -5.70 17.08 -9.21
CA VAL A 291 -5.54 16.14 -10.34
C VAL A 291 -4.07 15.73 -10.46
N PHE A 292 -3.83 14.43 -10.55
CA PHE A 292 -2.50 13.84 -10.66
C PHE A 292 -1.91 14.13 -12.05
N GLY A 293 -0.73 14.75 -12.08
CA GLY A 293 -0.10 15.20 -13.33
C GLY A 293 -0.69 16.49 -13.94
N SER A 294 -1.50 17.25 -13.19
CA SER A 294 -1.97 18.58 -13.61
C SER A 294 -1.06 19.69 -13.08
N SER A 295 -0.79 20.71 -13.89
CA SER A 295 -0.10 21.93 -13.47
C SER A 295 -1.04 22.98 -12.83
N GLU A 296 -2.35 22.90 -13.11
CA GLU A 296 -3.35 23.82 -12.53
C GLU A 296 -3.72 23.45 -11.09
N LYS A 297 -3.97 22.16 -10.82
CA LYS A 297 -4.28 21.70 -9.46
C LYS A 297 -3.49 20.42 -9.16
N PRO A 298 -2.17 20.52 -8.96
CA PRO A 298 -1.32 19.34 -8.83
C PRO A 298 -1.68 18.52 -7.60
N LEU A 299 -1.99 17.24 -7.82
CA LEU A 299 -1.94 16.21 -6.79
C LEU A 299 -0.56 15.56 -6.80
N LEU A 300 0.19 15.71 -5.70
CA LEU A 300 1.43 14.97 -5.48
C LEU A 300 1.18 13.85 -4.49
N LEU A 301 1.87 12.72 -4.68
CA LEU A 301 1.68 11.52 -3.88
C LEU A 301 2.96 11.14 -3.12
N SER A 302 2.78 10.60 -1.92
CA SER A 302 3.77 9.81 -1.22
C SER A 302 3.46 8.34 -1.41
N VAL A 303 4.46 7.55 -1.80
CA VAL A 303 4.35 6.10 -1.93
C VAL A 303 5.23 5.47 -0.85
N ARG A 304 4.60 4.80 0.12
CA ARG A 304 5.26 4.33 1.35
C ARG A 304 5.00 2.85 1.56
N SER A 305 5.99 2.11 2.07
CA SER A 305 5.76 0.74 2.52
C SER A 305 4.89 0.67 3.78
N GLY A 306 4.12 -0.40 3.95
CA GLY A 306 3.41 -0.76 5.16
C GLY A 306 3.58 -2.25 5.46
N SER A 307 4.60 -2.64 6.20
CA SER A 307 4.76 -4.03 6.66
C SER A 307 3.85 -4.34 7.85
N THR A 308 3.43 -5.59 8.01
CA THR A 308 2.65 -6.06 9.16
C THR A 308 3.40 -5.85 10.48
N LEU A 309 4.70 -6.14 10.49
CA LEU A 309 5.60 -5.85 11.61
C LEU A 309 6.36 -4.57 11.32
N SER A 310 6.36 -3.63 12.27
CA SER A 310 6.98 -2.32 12.08
C SER A 310 8.50 -2.44 11.86
N MET A 311 8.98 -1.89 10.74
CA MET A 311 10.40 -1.82 10.36
C MET A 311 10.80 -0.33 10.16
N PRO A 312 11.00 0.45 11.26
CA PRO A 312 11.31 1.88 11.17
C PRO A 312 12.56 2.17 10.33
N GLY A 313 12.44 3.09 9.37
CA GLY A 313 13.58 3.55 8.56
C GLY A 313 14.11 2.56 7.51
N MET A 314 13.68 1.29 7.53
CA MET A 314 14.30 0.25 6.69
C MET A 314 13.76 0.20 5.26
N MET A 315 12.48 0.52 5.10
CA MET A 315 11.76 0.34 3.85
C MET A 315 11.71 1.65 3.04
N ALA A 316 11.60 1.52 1.72
CA ALA A 316 11.61 2.67 0.83
C ALA A 316 10.36 3.56 1.00
N THR A 317 10.57 4.84 0.74
CA THR A 317 9.50 5.83 0.61
C THR A 317 9.87 6.82 -0.49
N VAL A 318 8.97 6.99 -1.45
CA VAL A 318 9.09 8.01 -2.50
C VAL A 318 8.15 9.16 -2.15
N HIS A 319 8.67 10.37 -2.13
CA HIS A 319 7.89 11.58 -1.87
C HIS A 319 7.69 12.37 -3.16
N ASN A 320 6.64 13.19 -3.21
CA ASN A 320 6.38 14.13 -4.31
C ASN A 320 6.27 13.47 -5.70
N VAL A 321 5.77 12.23 -5.76
CA VAL A 321 5.49 11.53 -7.02
C VAL A 321 4.42 12.30 -7.81
N GLY A 322 4.63 12.45 -9.11
CA GLY A 322 3.76 13.22 -10.01
C GLY A 322 4.34 14.57 -10.46
N GLN A 323 5.61 14.85 -10.17
CA GLN A 323 6.32 16.04 -10.64
C GLN A 323 7.32 15.73 -11.74
N ASN A 324 7.46 16.65 -12.68
CA ASN A 324 8.59 16.73 -13.59
C ASN A 324 8.97 18.21 -13.79
N GLU A 325 10.06 18.45 -14.49
CA GLU A 325 10.59 19.80 -14.66
C GLU A 325 9.59 20.75 -15.35
N ASP A 326 8.81 20.25 -16.31
CA ASP A 326 7.84 21.05 -17.06
C ASP A 326 6.60 21.37 -16.22
N LEU A 327 6.05 20.39 -15.51
CA LEU A 327 4.94 20.58 -14.57
C LEU A 327 5.29 21.57 -13.46
N VAL A 328 6.55 21.54 -12.99
CA VAL A 328 7.05 22.51 -11.99
C VAL A 328 7.05 23.93 -12.57
N LYS A 329 7.58 24.12 -13.79
CA LYS A 329 7.57 25.44 -14.46
C LYS A 329 6.15 25.95 -14.70
N GLU A 330 5.25 25.09 -15.17
CA GLU A 330 3.85 25.45 -15.41
C GLU A 330 3.13 25.83 -14.11
N PHE A 331 3.34 25.06 -13.04
CA PHE A 331 2.77 25.37 -11.72
C PHE A 331 3.25 26.74 -11.22
N ILE A 332 4.54 27.04 -11.33
CA ILE A 332 5.13 28.32 -10.92
C ILE A 332 4.50 29.48 -11.70
N ASN A 333 4.30 29.32 -13.00
CA ASN A 333 3.69 30.34 -13.85
C ASN A 333 2.24 30.63 -13.45
N ALA A 334 1.50 29.62 -12.97
CA ALA A 334 0.09 29.73 -12.62
C ALA A 334 -0.17 30.18 -11.16
N HIS A 335 0.64 29.72 -10.19
CA HIS A 335 0.36 29.86 -8.76
C HIS A 335 1.46 30.60 -7.98
N GLY A 336 2.62 30.80 -8.58
CA GLY A 336 3.81 31.28 -7.88
C GLY A 336 4.40 30.24 -6.92
N ASN A 337 5.03 30.73 -5.85
CA ASN A 337 5.76 29.94 -4.85
C ASN A 337 6.87 29.05 -5.44
N GLU A 338 7.77 29.68 -6.18
CA GLU A 338 8.87 29.02 -6.90
C GLU A 338 9.78 28.20 -5.99
N TYR A 339 10.06 28.68 -4.78
CA TYR A 339 10.91 27.96 -3.83
C TYR A 339 10.31 26.60 -3.45
N LEU A 340 9.02 26.55 -3.09
CA LEU A 340 8.34 25.32 -2.70
C LEU A 340 8.34 24.30 -3.84
N ALA A 341 8.05 24.75 -5.06
CA ALA A 341 7.99 23.88 -6.24
C ALA A 341 9.35 23.23 -6.53
N TRP A 342 10.45 24.00 -6.51
CA TRP A 342 11.78 23.46 -6.72
C TRP A 342 12.32 22.62 -5.56
N ASP A 343 12.02 22.97 -4.29
CA ASP A 343 12.41 22.14 -3.14
C ASP A 343 11.72 20.78 -3.19
N ASN A 344 10.42 20.74 -3.53
CA ASN A 344 9.69 19.49 -3.69
C ASN A 344 10.22 18.63 -4.84
N TYR A 345 10.58 19.26 -5.97
CA TYR A 345 11.18 18.55 -7.10
C TYR A 345 12.56 17.98 -6.75
N ARG A 346 13.42 18.76 -6.08
CA ARG A 346 14.72 18.30 -5.57
C ARG A 346 14.56 17.09 -4.65
N ARG A 347 13.57 17.12 -3.75
CA ARG A 347 13.26 15.98 -2.83
C ARG A 347 12.77 14.76 -3.58
N PHE A 348 11.93 14.93 -4.59
CA PHE A 348 11.50 13.83 -5.45
C PHE A 348 12.72 13.13 -6.08
N LEU A 349 13.61 13.90 -6.72
CA LEU A 349 14.84 13.40 -7.34
C LEU A 349 15.72 12.64 -6.34
N GLN A 350 15.93 13.22 -5.15
CA GLN A 350 16.72 12.61 -4.09
C GLN A 350 16.10 11.29 -3.62
N SER A 351 14.81 11.28 -3.28
CA SER A 351 14.12 10.08 -2.79
C SER A 351 14.13 8.94 -3.80
N TRP A 352 13.88 9.25 -5.08
CA TRP A 352 13.93 8.26 -6.17
C TRP A 352 15.32 7.65 -6.34
N ALA A 353 16.34 8.50 -6.38
CA ALA A 353 17.71 8.09 -6.61
C ALA A 353 18.30 7.29 -5.45
N MET A 354 17.98 7.66 -4.21
CA MET A 354 18.44 6.94 -3.02
C MET A 354 17.91 5.51 -2.96
N ILE A 355 16.66 5.28 -3.37
CA ILE A 355 16.11 3.92 -3.45
C ILE A 355 16.80 3.10 -4.55
N SER A 356 17.24 3.79 -5.61
CA SER A 356 17.98 3.19 -6.73
C SER A 356 19.48 3.02 -6.45
N GLY A 357 19.94 3.27 -5.22
CA GLY A 357 21.32 3.02 -4.78
C GLY A 357 22.28 4.21 -4.87
N VAL A 358 21.78 5.44 -5.04
CA VAL A 358 22.62 6.65 -4.89
C VAL A 358 22.75 6.97 -3.41
N GLU A 359 23.98 7.18 -2.94
CA GLU A 359 24.23 7.47 -1.54
C GLU A 359 23.74 8.86 -1.14
N ARG A 360 23.37 9.03 0.13
CA ARG A 360 22.86 10.30 0.66
C ARG A 360 23.95 11.38 0.64
N GLU A 361 25.19 10.96 0.85
CA GLU A 361 26.39 11.77 0.90
C GLU A 361 26.59 12.56 -0.40
N ASP A 362 26.33 11.94 -1.56
CA ASP A 362 26.42 12.61 -2.86
C ASP A 362 25.51 13.86 -2.93
N PHE A 363 24.29 13.76 -2.40
CA PHE A 363 23.35 14.88 -2.35
C PHE A 363 23.72 15.91 -1.28
N GLN A 364 24.26 15.45 -0.15
CA GLN A 364 24.69 16.31 0.94
C GLN A 364 25.87 17.20 0.52
N GLU A 365 26.83 16.65 -0.24
CA GLU A 365 27.94 17.41 -0.84
C GLU A 365 27.41 18.52 -1.75
N LEU A 366 26.48 18.22 -2.66
CA LEU A 366 25.86 19.23 -3.53
C LEU A 366 25.15 20.35 -2.74
N MET A 367 24.44 19.98 -1.68
CA MET A 367 23.76 20.93 -0.79
C MET A 367 24.77 21.85 -0.07
N ASP A 368 25.86 21.30 0.45
CA ASP A 368 26.85 22.05 1.21
C ASP A 368 27.73 22.92 0.30
N GLU A 369 28.06 22.45 -0.92
CA GLU A 369 28.66 23.27 -1.96
C GLU A 369 27.78 24.47 -2.33
N ALA A 370 26.47 24.25 -2.51
CA ALA A 370 25.53 25.32 -2.82
C ALA A 370 25.42 26.34 -1.67
N LYS A 371 25.38 25.87 -0.42
CA LYS A 371 25.38 26.74 0.77
C LYS A 371 26.65 27.61 0.83
N SER A 372 27.81 26.99 0.61
CA SER A 372 29.10 27.68 0.59
C SER A 372 29.19 28.71 -0.53
N ARG A 373 28.77 28.32 -1.75
CA ARG A 373 28.74 29.20 -2.94
C ARG A 373 27.88 30.44 -2.74
N HIS A 374 26.74 30.30 -2.06
CA HIS A 374 25.80 31.39 -1.85
C HIS A 374 25.91 32.07 -0.48
N GLY A 375 26.84 31.63 0.37
CA GLY A 375 27.06 32.21 1.70
C GLY A 375 25.87 32.05 2.65
N VAL A 376 25.06 31.01 2.49
CA VAL A 376 23.90 30.73 3.34
C VAL A 376 24.21 29.59 4.31
N ALA A 377 23.68 29.68 5.54
CA ALA A 377 23.89 28.65 6.56
C ALA A 377 22.81 27.57 6.50
N LEU A 378 21.57 27.95 6.16
CA LEU A 378 20.40 27.08 6.20
C LEU A 378 19.72 27.00 4.84
N LYS A 379 19.18 25.82 4.51
CA LYS A 379 18.43 25.56 3.26
C LYS A 379 17.34 26.61 3.01
N ARG A 380 16.56 26.95 4.04
CA ARG A 380 15.48 27.95 3.96
C ARG A 380 15.92 29.37 3.60
N GLN A 381 17.22 29.65 3.61
CA GLN A 381 17.77 30.96 3.21
C GLN A 381 18.09 31.05 1.72
N PHE A 382 17.99 29.94 0.97
CA PHE A 382 18.13 29.99 -0.48
C PHE A 382 16.99 30.81 -1.11
N THR A 383 17.35 31.63 -2.10
CA THR A 383 16.37 32.24 -3.00
C THR A 383 15.73 31.19 -3.90
N PRO A 384 14.55 31.46 -4.48
CA PRO A 384 13.90 30.52 -5.40
C PRO A 384 14.80 30.09 -6.58
N GLN A 385 15.55 31.03 -7.15
CA GLN A 385 16.49 30.78 -8.24
C GLN A 385 17.67 29.88 -7.83
N GLN A 386 18.16 30.02 -6.59
CA GLN A 386 19.22 29.17 -6.05
C GLN A 386 18.70 27.74 -5.78
N MET A 387 17.48 27.61 -5.27
CA MET A 387 16.85 26.29 -5.08
C MET A 387 16.62 25.58 -6.42
N LYS A 388 16.22 26.32 -7.46
CA LYS A 388 16.15 25.81 -8.83
C LYS A 388 17.48 25.28 -9.34
N GLU A 389 18.56 26.05 -9.19
CA GLU A 389 19.91 25.62 -9.58
C GLU A 389 20.29 24.31 -8.88
N LEU A 390 20.04 24.21 -7.58
CA LEU A 390 20.30 23.01 -6.80
C LEU A 390 19.47 21.80 -7.29
N ALA A 391 18.19 21.99 -7.54
CA ALA A 391 17.31 20.93 -8.07
C ALA A 391 17.79 20.39 -9.43
N LEU A 392 18.24 21.27 -10.33
CA LEU A 392 18.79 20.88 -11.62
C LEU A 392 20.16 20.17 -11.48
N ASN A 393 20.97 20.56 -10.51
CA ASN A 393 22.21 19.84 -10.19
C ASN A 393 21.93 18.43 -9.66
N TYR A 394 20.90 18.25 -8.83
CA TYR A 394 20.44 16.92 -8.41
C TYR A 394 20.00 16.09 -9.61
N GLN A 395 19.18 16.66 -10.50
CA GLN A 395 18.73 15.98 -11.72
C GLN A 395 19.92 15.54 -12.59
N LYS A 396 20.95 16.39 -12.71
CA LYS A 396 22.18 16.08 -13.43
C LYS A 396 22.95 14.93 -12.78
N LEU A 397 23.12 14.93 -11.46
CA LEU A 397 23.75 13.84 -10.72
C LEU A 397 23.01 12.51 -10.97
N VAL A 398 21.68 12.51 -10.85
CA VAL A 398 20.85 11.31 -11.08
C VAL A 398 21.05 10.76 -12.50
N ARG A 399 21.04 11.63 -13.52
CA ARG A 399 21.31 11.25 -14.92
C ARG A 399 22.73 10.72 -15.12
N GLN A 400 23.73 11.32 -14.48
CA GLN A 400 25.13 10.87 -14.55
C GLN A 400 25.34 9.49 -13.92
N ARG A 401 24.57 9.15 -12.88
CA ARG A 401 24.53 7.81 -12.29
C ARG A 401 23.78 6.78 -13.15
N GLY A 402 23.27 7.19 -14.33
CA GLY A 402 22.58 6.31 -15.28
C GLY A 402 21.13 5.99 -14.90
N LEU A 403 20.55 6.74 -13.95
CA LEU A 403 19.19 6.52 -13.49
C LEU A 403 18.20 7.31 -14.34
N GLY A 404 17.22 6.61 -14.90
CA GLY A 404 16.09 7.21 -15.62
C GLY A 404 14.91 7.43 -14.69
N ILE A 405 14.48 8.68 -14.53
CA ILE A 405 13.21 9.02 -13.88
C ILE A 405 12.19 9.29 -15.00
N PRO A 406 11.06 8.57 -15.05
CA PRO A 406 10.04 8.82 -16.06
C PRO A 406 9.49 10.25 -15.94
N ASP A 407 9.31 10.96 -17.07
CA ASP A 407 8.64 12.26 -17.05
C ASP A 407 7.12 12.12 -16.92
N ASP A 408 6.54 11.02 -17.40
CA ASP A 408 5.11 10.71 -17.26
C ASP A 408 4.76 10.38 -15.79
N PRO A 409 3.91 11.19 -15.12
CA PRO A 409 3.45 10.96 -13.75
C PRO A 409 2.89 9.56 -13.51
N TRP A 410 2.18 8.97 -14.49
CA TRP A 410 1.62 7.64 -14.35
C TRP A 410 2.73 6.57 -14.24
N LEU A 411 3.75 6.66 -15.11
CA LEU A 411 4.91 5.77 -15.05
C LEU A 411 5.73 5.99 -13.77
N GLN A 412 5.81 7.23 -13.26
CA GLN A 412 6.43 7.50 -11.96
C GLN A 412 5.70 6.78 -10.82
N LEU A 413 4.36 6.83 -10.79
CA LEU A 413 3.57 6.16 -9.76
C LEU A 413 3.77 4.64 -9.79
N ILE A 414 3.69 4.04 -10.97
CA ILE A 414 3.89 2.58 -11.11
C ILE A 414 5.33 2.19 -10.73
N GLY A 415 6.33 2.94 -11.19
CA GLY A 415 7.72 2.71 -10.81
C GLY A 415 7.95 2.87 -9.31
N ALA A 416 7.33 3.86 -8.67
CA ALA A 416 7.40 4.05 -7.22
C ALA A 416 6.78 2.89 -6.44
N ILE A 417 5.64 2.36 -6.90
CA ILE A 417 5.00 1.18 -6.30
C ILE A 417 5.92 -0.04 -6.41
N GLU A 418 6.48 -0.30 -7.60
CA GLU A 418 7.40 -1.40 -7.85
C GLU A 418 8.67 -1.28 -6.96
N MET A 419 9.29 -0.11 -6.91
CA MET A 419 10.45 0.16 -6.04
C MET A 419 10.15 -0.05 -4.55
N VAL A 420 8.97 0.34 -4.07
CA VAL A 420 8.58 0.12 -2.67
C VAL A 420 8.37 -1.37 -2.39
N LEU A 421 7.74 -2.11 -3.29
CA LEU A 421 7.62 -3.58 -3.17
C LEU A 421 9.00 -4.24 -3.17
N ASP A 422 9.90 -3.83 -4.08
CA ASP A 422 11.27 -4.33 -4.18
C ASP A 422 12.11 -4.04 -2.93
N SER A 423 11.87 -2.91 -2.26
CA SER A 423 12.61 -2.54 -1.06
C SER A 423 12.47 -3.52 0.12
N TRP A 424 11.48 -4.42 0.06
CA TRP A 424 11.38 -5.53 1.01
C TRP A 424 12.61 -6.43 0.93
N ASP A 425 13.17 -6.65 -0.25
CA ASP A 425 14.30 -7.56 -0.47
C ASP A 425 15.64 -6.83 -0.60
N ASN A 426 15.70 -5.54 -0.26
CA ASN A 426 16.97 -4.81 -0.13
C ASN A 426 17.80 -5.35 1.03
N GLN A 427 19.13 -5.25 0.91
CA GLN A 427 20.08 -5.81 1.87
C GLN A 427 19.82 -5.35 3.32
N LYS A 428 19.60 -4.05 3.54
CA LYS A 428 19.27 -3.50 4.87
C LYS A 428 17.98 -4.07 5.47
N SER A 429 16.96 -4.28 4.64
CA SER A 429 15.68 -4.86 5.08
C SER A 429 15.85 -6.33 5.45
N ILE A 430 16.65 -7.08 4.68
CA ILE A 430 17.02 -8.47 4.98
C ILE A 430 17.79 -8.55 6.30
N ASP A 431 18.78 -7.69 6.50
CA ASP A 431 19.61 -7.71 7.70
C ASP A 431 18.80 -7.30 8.94
N TYR A 432 17.94 -6.29 8.84
CA TYR A 432 16.97 -5.97 9.88
C TYR A 432 16.12 -7.18 10.26
N ARG A 433 15.54 -7.87 9.26
CA ARG A 433 14.69 -9.04 9.51
C ARG A 433 15.47 -10.18 10.16
N ARG A 434 16.74 -10.40 9.80
CA ARG A 434 17.60 -11.40 10.46
C ARG A 434 17.88 -11.04 11.91
N ILE A 435 18.22 -9.78 12.18
CA ILE A 435 18.51 -9.29 13.54
C ILE A 435 17.26 -9.40 14.43
N MET A 436 16.08 -9.12 13.87
CA MET A 436 14.81 -9.10 14.60
C MET A 436 14.01 -10.41 14.51
N ASP A 437 14.57 -11.46 13.91
CA ASP A 437 13.92 -12.77 13.68
C ASP A 437 12.54 -12.68 13.00
N VAL A 438 12.45 -11.87 11.94
CA VAL A 438 11.23 -11.64 11.15
C VAL A 438 11.25 -12.47 9.87
N SER A 439 10.19 -13.25 9.65
CA SER A 439 10.04 -14.07 8.44
C SER A 439 10.03 -13.22 7.15
N PRO A 440 10.77 -13.64 6.10
CA PRO A 440 10.75 -12.97 4.80
C PRO A 440 9.39 -13.13 4.08
N SER A 441 8.57 -14.10 4.46
CA SER A 441 7.29 -14.40 3.81
C SER A 441 6.14 -13.43 4.14
N TRP A 442 6.33 -12.48 5.06
CA TRP A 442 5.31 -11.48 5.39
C TRP A 442 5.01 -10.53 4.22
N GLY A 443 6.06 -10.06 3.54
CA GLY A 443 5.94 -9.03 2.50
C GLY A 443 5.56 -7.65 3.03
N THR A 444 5.16 -6.77 2.11
CA THR A 444 4.80 -5.39 2.44
C THR A 444 3.58 -4.92 1.65
N ALA A 445 2.71 -4.14 2.28
CA ALA A 445 1.69 -3.35 1.60
C ALA A 445 2.30 -2.03 1.10
N VAL A 446 1.63 -1.35 0.17
CA VAL A 446 2.04 -0.03 -0.32
C VAL A 446 0.92 0.97 -0.07
N ILE A 447 1.25 2.07 0.58
CA ILE A 447 0.33 3.17 0.88
C ILE A 447 0.63 4.28 -0.12
N VAL A 448 -0.38 4.65 -0.90
CA VAL A 448 -0.33 5.78 -1.83
C VAL A 448 -1.19 6.88 -1.24
N GLN A 449 -0.56 7.96 -0.77
CA GLN A 449 -1.21 9.00 0.03
C GLN A 449 -0.93 10.39 -0.55
N ALA A 450 -1.94 11.27 -0.53
CA ALA A 450 -1.78 12.67 -0.92
C ALA A 450 -0.72 13.38 -0.06
N MET A 451 0.15 14.15 -0.71
CA MET A 451 1.16 14.96 -0.01
C MET A 451 0.51 16.11 0.78
N VAL A 452 1.07 16.34 1.96
CA VAL A 452 0.85 17.51 2.81
C VAL A 452 2.21 18.13 3.09
N PHE A 453 2.30 19.46 3.09
CA PHE A 453 3.57 20.19 3.05
C PHE A 453 3.85 20.97 4.34
N GLY A 454 4.82 20.51 5.12
CA GLY A 454 5.35 21.22 6.29
C GLY A 454 6.33 22.35 5.93
N ASN A 455 6.71 22.45 4.66
CA ASN A 455 7.60 23.45 4.09
C ASN A 455 6.86 24.54 3.28
N ARG A 456 5.53 24.62 3.39
CA ARG A 456 4.68 25.50 2.57
C ARG A 456 4.83 26.99 2.89
N SER A 457 4.91 27.32 4.18
CA SER A 457 4.91 28.69 4.70
C SER A 457 5.55 28.77 6.10
N GLU A 458 5.79 29.98 6.61
CA GLU A 458 6.23 30.18 8.01
C GLU A 458 5.27 29.58 9.05
N GLY A 459 3.99 29.46 8.71
CA GLY A 459 2.96 28.87 9.54
C GLY A 459 2.86 27.35 9.48
N SER A 460 3.71 26.69 8.67
CA SER A 460 3.67 25.24 8.44
C SER A 460 4.83 24.51 9.11
N GLY A 461 4.66 23.21 9.33
CA GLY A 461 5.70 22.35 9.89
C GLY A 461 5.31 20.88 9.92
N SER A 462 6.29 20.05 10.23
CA SER A 462 6.11 18.61 10.44
C SER A 462 6.70 18.21 11.79
N GLY A 463 6.28 17.07 12.33
CA GLY A 463 6.83 16.57 13.57
C GLY A 463 6.43 15.14 13.89
N VAL A 464 7.06 14.63 14.93
CA VAL A 464 6.76 13.34 15.54
C VAL A 464 6.52 13.56 17.03
N VAL A 465 5.38 13.10 17.53
CA VAL A 465 4.96 13.26 18.92
C VAL A 465 4.63 11.91 19.56
N PHE A 466 5.12 11.72 20.77
CA PHE A 466 4.76 10.65 21.69
C PHE A 466 3.67 11.14 22.62
N THR A 467 2.67 10.28 22.89
CA THR A 467 1.56 10.61 23.79
C THR A 467 1.87 10.31 25.26
N ALA A 468 3.04 9.76 25.55
CA ALA A 468 3.54 9.52 26.90
C ALA A 468 5.02 9.89 26.98
N HIS A 469 5.49 10.12 28.20
CA HIS A 469 6.89 10.38 28.43
C HIS A 469 7.74 9.13 28.09
N PRO A 470 8.80 9.26 27.28
CA PRO A 470 9.57 8.10 26.79
C PRO A 470 10.33 7.29 27.84
N TYR A 471 10.74 7.89 28.95
CA TYR A 471 11.56 7.20 29.98
C TYR A 471 11.05 7.38 31.41
N ARG A 472 10.08 8.27 31.66
CA ARG A 472 9.48 8.45 32.99
C ARG A 472 8.04 7.95 33.00
N LYS A 473 7.65 7.33 34.11
CA LYS A 473 6.28 6.87 34.31
C LYS A 473 5.40 8.05 34.69
N VAL A 474 4.76 8.66 33.70
CA VAL A 474 3.76 9.71 33.90
C VAL A 474 2.38 9.09 33.65
N GLN A 475 1.47 9.15 34.62
CA GLN A 475 0.13 8.54 34.51
C GLN A 475 -0.84 9.32 33.59
N ARG A 476 -0.40 10.44 33.03
CA ARG A 476 -1.18 11.28 32.11
C ARG A 476 -0.57 11.29 30.71
N VAL A 477 -1.41 11.58 29.72
CA VAL A 477 -0.96 12.01 28.39
C VAL A 477 -0.10 13.26 28.53
N ALA A 478 1.12 13.15 28.05
CA ALA A 478 2.11 14.22 27.99
C ALA A 478 2.75 14.17 26.59
N LEU A 479 2.70 15.28 25.87
CA LEU A 479 3.24 15.34 24.52
C LEU A 479 4.75 15.56 24.56
N TRP A 480 5.48 14.65 23.94
CA TRP A 480 6.94 14.66 23.86
C TRP A 480 7.39 14.41 22.42
N GLY A 481 8.50 14.97 21.98
CA GLY A 481 9.05 14.62 20.67
C GLY A 481 9.78 15.77 20.01
N ASP A 482 9.71 15.83 18.68
CA ASP A 482 10.40 16.83 17.90
C ASP A 482 9.52 17.33 16.76
N TYR A 483 9.58 18.62 16.49
CA TYR A 483 9.01 19.22 15.28
C TYR A 483 10.00 20.20 14.65
N ALA A 484 9.78 20.51 13.37
CA ALA A 484 10.45 21.58 12.66
C ALA A 484 9.43 22.38 11.85
N TYR A 485 9.55 23.70 11.87
CA TYR A 485 8.74 24.59 11.04
C TYR A 485 9.44 24.87 9.71
N GLN A 486 8.66 25.07 8.64
CA GLN A 486 9.16 25.24 7.27
C GLN A 486 9.99 24.06 6.74
N ASP A 487 9.81 22.87 7.29
CA ASP A 487 10.54 21.66 6.94
C ASP A 487 9.60 20.46 6.83
N GLN A 488 10.02 19.45 6.08
CA GLN A 488 9.25 18.22 5.87
C GLN A 488 9.68 17.15 6.88
N GLY A 489 8.82 16.19 7.19
CA GLY A 489 9.12 15.13 8.18
C GLY A 489 10.45 14.39 7.96
N GLU A 490 10.87 14.17 6.72
CA GLU A 490 12.17 13.55 6.37
C GLU A 490 13.37 14.32 6.94
N ASP A 491 13.29 15.66 6.97
CA ASP A 491 14.38 16.51 7.47
C ASP A 491 14.61 16.28 8.98
N ILE A 492 13.53 15.96 9.72
CA ILE A 492 13.55 15.74 11.17
C ILE A 492 14.17 14.39 11.50
N VAL A 493 13.70 13.33 10.84
CA VAL A 493 14.18 11.96 11.08
C VAL A 493 15.66 11.82 10.72
N SER A 494 16.08 12.50 9.66
CA SER A 494 17.46 12.50 9.16
C SER A 494 18.44 13.37 9.97
N GLY A 495 17.94 14.19 10.92
CA GLY A 495 18.76 15.00 11.81
C GLY A 495 19.50 16.17 11.14
N LEU A 496 19.15 16.52 9.90
CA LEU A 496 19.82 17.60 9.14
C LEU A 496 19.32 18.99 9.49
N VAL A 497 18.12 19.09 10.06
CA VAL A 497 17.55 20.34 10.53
C VAL A 497 17.57 20.38 12.04
N THR A 498 17.56 21.60 12.58
CA THR A 498 17.41 21.78 14.02
C THR A 498 15.96 21.49 14.38
N SER A 499 15.73 20.42 15.15
CA SER A 499 14.42 20.14 15.70
C SER A 499 14.16 20.91 16.99
N HIS A 500 12.88 21.12 17.26
CA HIS A 500 12.39 21.87 18.41
C HIS A 500 11.47 20.98 19.28
N PRO A 501 11.46 21.19 20.61
CA PRO A 501 10.61 20.42 21.54
C PRO A 501 9.11 20.63 21.28
N ILE A 502 8.30 19.63 21.59
CA ILE A 502 6.84 19.73 21.46
C ILE A 502 6.23 20.55 22.60
N SER A 503 6.66 20.31 23.85
CA SER A 503 6.08 20.94 25.05
C SER A 503 7.11 21.72 25.87
N ILE A 504 6.63 22.66 26.69
CA ILE A 504 7.46 23.43 27.63
C ILE A 504 8.12 22.49 28.66
N GLU A 505 7.36 21.51 29.17
CA GLU A 505 7.87 20.50 30.10
C GLU A 505 9.06 19.73 29.51
N GLN A 506 8.98 19.36 28.24
CA GLN A 506 10.09 18.75 27.52
C GLN A 506 11.29 19.68 27.41
N SER A 507 11.05 20.94 27.05
CA SER A 507 12.10 21.94 26.90
C SER A 507 12.91 22.12 28.19
N ASP A 508 12.26 22.10 29.34
CA ASP A 508 12.89 22.25 30.66
C ASP A 508 13.82 21.10 31.02
N ILE A 509 13.39 19.87 30.74
CA ILE A 509 14.16 18.67 31.03
C ILE A 509 15.36 18.57 30.08
N ASP A 510 15.13 18.81 28.80
CA ASP A 510 16.15 18.70 27.76
C ASP A 510 17.15 19.88 27.80
N GLY A 511 16.83 20.98 28.50
CA GLY A 511 17.61 22.22 28.48
C GLY A 511 17.55 22.94 27.14
N ARG A 512 16.43 22.81 26.40
CA ARG A 512 16.19 23.45 25.10
C ARG A 512 15.43 24.77 25.28
N SER A 513 15.37 25.57 24.21
CA SER A 513 14.67 26.86 24.24
C SER A 513 13.16 26.69 24.39
N ARG A 514 12.58 27.29 25.44
CA ARG A 514 11.12 27.29 25.66
C ARG A 514 10.37 27.99 24.53
N ASP A 515 10.88 29.12 24.06
CA ASP A 515 10.20 30.00 23.09
C ASP A 515 9.99 29.33 21.72
N GLU A 516 10.77 28.29 21.43
CA GLU A 516 10.69 27.53 20.18
C GLU A 516 9.79 26.28 20.28
N THR A 517 9.14 26.03 21.43
CA THR A 517 8.25 24.88 21.60
C THR A 517 7.02 24.97 20.68
N LEU A 518 6.49 23.81 20.26
CA LEU A 518 5.23 23.77 19.49
C LEU A 518 4.09 24.38 20.31
N GLU A 519 4.08 24.11 21.62
CA GLU A 519 3.12 24.65 22.59
C GLU A 519 3.04 26.18 22.61
N ILE A 520 4.18 26.89 22.47
CA ILE A 520 4.22 28.35 22.46
C ILE A 520 4.01 28.91 21.05
N ARG A 521 4.68 28.34 20.05
CA ARG A 521 4.73 28.90 18.69
C ARG A 521 3.47 28.61 17.88
N PHE A 522 2.88 27.43 18.07
CA PHE A 522 1.68 26.96 17.37
C PHE A 522 0.66 26.40 18.37
N PRO A 523 0.13 27.23 19.28
CA PRO A 523 -0.66 26.77 20.42
C PRO A 523 -1.93 26.03 19.99
N LYS A 524 -2.58 26.47 18.90
CA LYS A 524 -3.78 25.80 18.37
C LYS A 524 -3.47 24.38 17.87
N ILE A 525 -2.37 24.21 17.14
CA ILE A 525 -1.90 22.91 16.64
C ILE A 525 -1.55 21.99 17.81
N TYR A 526 -0.81 22.49 18.80
CA TYR A 526 -0.47 21.74 20.01
C TYR A 526 -1.74 21.29 20.77
N GLN A 527 -2.73 22.17 20.95
CA GLN A 527 -3.97 21.80 21.62
C GLN A 527 -4.76 20.75 20.84
N GLN A 528 -4.78 20.84 19.51
CA GLN A 528 -5.42 19.83 18.67
C GLN A 528 -4.72 18.47 18.79
N LEU A 529 -3.39 18.42 18.75
CA LEU A 529 -2.61 17.19 18.98
C LEU A 529 -2.87 16.61 20.37
N LEU A 530 -2.96 17.46 21.40
CA LEU A 530 -3.25 17.03 22.76
C LEU A 530 -4.66 16.44 22.88
N SER A 531 -5.65 17.07 22.22
CA SER A 531 -7.03 16.58 22.17
C SER A 531 -7.08 15.20 21.52
N VAL A 532 -6.49 15.05 20.33
CA VAL A 532 -6.42 13.76 19.63
C VAL A 532 -5.72 12.71 20.48
N SER A 533 -4.58 13.05 21.09
CA SER A 533 -3.80 12.11 21.91
C SER A 533 -4.59 11.64 23.14
N ARG A 534 -5.34 12.54 23.78
CA ARG A 534 -6.22 12.20 24.91
C ARG A 534 -7.37 11.31 24.48
N GLU A 535 -8.00 11.62 23.35
CA GLU A 535 -9.10 10.80 22.83
C GLU A 535 -8.61 9.37 22.51
N LEU A 536 -7.49 9.22 21.81
CA LEU A 536 -6.92 7.91 21.48
C LEU A 536 -6.56 7.10 22.74
N VAL A 537 -5.85 7.72 23.70
CA VAL A 537 -5.35 7.01 24.88
C VAL A 537 -6.43 6.79 25.95
N TYR A 538 -7.23 7.81 26.26
CA TYR A 538 -8.20 7.74 27.36
C TYR A 538 -9.56 7.20 26.92
N ASP A 539 -10.09 7.64 25.78
CA ASP A 539 -11.44 7.29 25.35
C ASP A 539 -11.42 5.97 24.58
N LYS A 540 -10.48 5.85 23.62
CA LYS A 540 -10.32 4.65 22.79
C LYS A 540 -9.42 3.59 23.42
N ARG A 541 -8.79 3.89 24.56
CA ARG A 541 -7.95 2.96 25.33
C ARG A 541 -6.77 2.40 24.53
N TRP A 542 -6.26 3.19 23.58
CA TRP A 542 -5.04 2.81 22.88
C TRP A 542 -3.86 2.87 23.85
N SER A 543 -2.86 2.03 23.60
CA SER A 543 -1.55 2.17 24.24
C SER A 543 -0.96 3.56 23.93
N PRO A 544 0.04 4.04 24.68
CA PRO A 544 0.78 5.23 24.28
C PRO A 544 1.23 5.15 22.82
N GLN A 545 0.99 6.22 22.06
CA GLN A 545 1.23 6.27 20.62
C GLN A 545 2.43 7.14 20.29
N GLU A 546 3.07 6.82 19.17
CA GLU A 546 3.93 7.69 18.39
C GLU A 546 3.16 8.12 17.13
N ILE A 547 2.98 9.44 16.97
CA ILE A 547 2.17 10.05 15.92
C ILE A 547 3.08 10.93 15.05
N GLU A 548 3.13 10.64 13.76
CA GLU A 548 3.74 11.52 12.76
C GLU A 548 2.67 12.49 12.25
N PHE A 549 2.95 13.78 12.25
CA PHE A 549 2.01 14.81 11.86
C PHE A 549 2.64 15.88 10.97
N THR A 550 1.80 16.61 10.23
CA THR A 550 2.19 17.78 9.45
C THR A 550 1.04 18.78 9.45
N PHE A 551 1.36 20.06 9.57
CA PHE A 551 0.40 21.15 9.48
C PHE A 551 0.81 22.12 8.37
N GLU A 552 -0.14 22.48 7.50
CA GLU A 552 0.12 23.39 6.37
C GLU A 552 -0.04 24.88 6.74
N GLY A 553 -0.62 25.13 7.91
CA GLY A 553 -0.84 26.45 8.50
C GLY A 553 -1.14 26.36 10.00
N PRO A 554 -1.36 27.51 10.67
CA PRO A 554 -1.44 27.60 12.13
C PRO A 554 -2.78 27.14 12.72
N ASP A 555 -3.77 26.82 11.89
CA ASP A 555 -5.12 26.47 12.33
C ASP A 555 -5.33 24.94 12.48
N PRO A 556 -6.14 24.47 13.45
CA PRO A 556 -6.32 23.04 13.75
C PRO A 556 -6.79 22.18 12.57
N GLU A 557 -7.58 22.74 11.66
CA GLU A 557 -8.12 22.05 10.49
C GLU A 557 -7.04 21.73 9.44
N GLU A 558 -5.91 22.43 9.52
CA GLU A 558 -4.74 22.23 8.66
C GLU A 558 -3.74 21.24 9.26
N LEU A 559 -4.03 20.65 10.43
CA LEU A 559 -3.24 19.57 11.03
C LEU A 559 -3.66 18.21 10.48
N TYR A 560 -2.70 17.50 9.91
CA TYR A 560 -2.88 16.16 9.36
C TYR A 560 -2.05 15.15 10.13
N ILE A 561 -2.67 14.02 10.47
CA ILE A 561 -1.95 12.85 11.00
C ILE A 561 -1.53 11.99 9.82
N LEU A 562 -0.23 11.76 9.71
CA LEU A 562 0.36 11.01 8.60
C LEU A 562 0.52 9.54 8.92
N GLN A 563 0.69 9.21 10.19
CA GLN A 563 0.88 7.85 10.69
C GLN A 563 0.72 7.84 12.21
N THR A 564 0.30 6.69 12.75
CA THR A 564 0.43 6.37 14.17
C THR A 564 0.92 4.95 14.34
N ARG A 565 1.59 4.69 15.47
CA ARG A 565 1.94 3.34 15.93
C ARG A 565 2.07 3.32 17.44
N ASP A 566 2.02 2.13 18.02
CA ASP A 566 2.37 1.94 19.42
C ASP A 566 3.79 2.42 19.70
N MET A 567 3.91 3.25 20.73
CA MET A 567 5.19 3.72 21.21
C MET A 567 5.97 2.56 21.83
N ILE A 568 7.24 2.41 21.44
CA ILE A 568 8.12 1.42 22.06
C ILE A 568 8.38 1.88 23.50
N THR A 569 7.77 1.19 24.46
CA THR A 569 7.99 1.47 25.87
C THR A 569 9.24 0.72 26.33
N ILE A 570 10.22 1.45 26.89
CA ILE A 570 11.41 0.84 27.50
C ILE A 570 10.95 -0.10 28.61
N LYS A 571 11.30 -1.39 28.51
CA LYS A 571 11.00 -2.38 29.56
C LYS A 571 11.59 -1.89 30.87
N GLN A 572 10.77 -1.84 31.91
CA GLN A 572 11.17 -1.44 33.26
C GLN A 572 12.37 -2.26 33.71
N LYS A 573 13.54 -1.64 33.81
CA LYS A 573 14.56 -2.09 34.75
C LYS A 573 14.37 -1.26 36.01
N GLU A 574 13.90 -1.91 37.08
CA GLU A 574 13.78 -1.28 38.40
C GLU A 574 15.15 -0.85 38.94
N LEU A 575 16.22 -1.49 38.45
CA LEU A 575 17.61 -1.21 38.73
C LEU A 575 18.24 -0.53 37.51
N LEU A 576 18.72 0.70 37.70
CA LEU A 576 19.44 1.46 36.68
C LEU A 576 20.89 1.62 37.09
N ASN A 577 21.81 1.55 36.13
CA ASN A 577 23.19 1.90 36.37
C ASN A 577 23.33 3.42 36.39
N VAL A 578 23.85 3.97 37.48
CA VAL A 578 24.23 5.39 37.60
C VAL A 578 25.71 5.47 37.93
N PHE A 579 26.40 6.51 37.44
CA PHE A 579 27.79 6.72 37.81
C PHE A 579 27.93 7.00 39.30
N VAL A 580 28.98 6.46 39.92
CA VAL A 580 29.31 6.80 41.31
C VAL A 580 29.86 8.23 41.33
N GLU A 581 29.20 9.11 42.09
CA GLU A 581 29.62 10.50 42.23
C GLU A 581 31.05 10.58 42.77
N SER A 582 31.91 11.29 42.04
CA SER A 582 33.29 11.56 42.44
C SER A 582 33.76 12.89 41.83
N PRO A 583 34.76 13.57 42.43
CA PRO A 583 35.33 14.78 41.83
C PRO A 583 35.93 14.55 40.43
N ASP A 584 36.40 13.33 40.17
CA ASP A 584 36.95 12.95 38.87
C ASP A 584 35.86 12.82 37.81
N LEU A 585 34.66 12.34 38.17
CA LEU A 585 33.49 12.28 37.29
C LEU A 585 33.10 13.69 36.82
N GLU A 586 33.01 14.66 37.74
CA GLU A 586 32.67 16.05 37.41
C GLU A 586 33.68 16.70 36.46
N ARG A 587 34.98 16.44 36.67
CA ARG A 587 36.06 16.94 35.79
C ARG A 587 36.09 16.28 34.43
N SER A 588 35.53 15.08 34.32
CA SER A 588 35.51 14.29 33.10
C SER A 588 34.38 14.66 32.13
N PHE A 589 33.52 15.61 32.51
CA PHE A 589 32.43 16.06 31.65
C PHE A 589 32.94 16.68 30.34
N LEU A 590 32.53 16.09 29.22
CA LEU A 590 32.87 16.58 27.89
C LEU A 590 31.73 17.36 27.25
N ALA A 591 30.54 16.77 27.18
CA ALA A 591 29.39 17.40 26.52
C ALA A 591 28.06 16.84 27.03
N LYS A 592 26.98 17.56 26.69
CA LYS A 592 25.60 17.15 26.94
C LYS A 592 24.80 17.19 25.64
N GLY A 593 24.17 16.07 25.30
CA GLY A 593 23.18 15.92 24.24
C GLY A 593 21.80 15.60 24.80
N ILE A 594 21.00 14.88 24.02
CA ILE A 594 19.67 14.39 24.38
C ILE A 594 19.79 12.92 24.78
N GLY A 595 19.35 12.59 25.98
CA GLY A 595 19.27 11.20 26.45
C GLY A 595 18.09 10.47 25.80
N VAL A 596 18.35 9.33 25.18
CA VAL A 596 17.33 8.56 24.46
C VAL A 596 16.99 7.24 25.14
N SER A 597 17.98 6.44 25.48
CA SER A 597 17.78 5.08 25.98
C SER A 597 18.97 4.60 26.80
N GLY A 598 18.74 3.64 27.69
CA GLY A 598 19.77 3.11 28.59
C GLY A 598 20.12 4.05 29.74
N SER A 599 21.17 3.68 30.47
CA SER A 599 21.64 4.37 31.67
C SER A 599 23.17 4.53 31.61
N ALA A 600 23.85 4.79 32.73
CA ALA A 600 25.30 4.93 32.73
C ALA A 600 26.02 3.71 32.14
N LEU A 601 26.90 3.96 31.16
CA LEU A 601 27.69 2.95 30.46
C LEU A 601 29.13 3.47 30.27
N SER A 602 30.12 2.72 30.75
CA SER A 602 31.54 2.95 30.46
C SER A 602 32.03 1.88 29.48
N GLY A 603 32.76 2.29 28.45
CA GLY A 603 33.22 1.41 27.38
C GLY A 603 34.31 2.04 26.52
N LYS A 604 34.62 1.41 25.40
CA LYS A 604 35.62 1.88 24.44
C LYS A 604 34.98 2.56 23.23
N ALA A 605 35.59 3.66 22.78
CA ALA A 605 35.15 4.39 21.59
C ALA A 605 35.46 3.59 20.31
N VAL A 606 34.45 3.42 19.45
CA VAL A 606 34.57 2.79 18.13
C VAL A 606 33.87 3.64 17.05
N PHE A 607 34.38 3.57 15.83
CA PHE A 607 33.88 4.38 14.70
C PHE A 607 33.43 3.51 13.53
N THR A 608 34.12 2.41 13.27
CA THR A 608 33.91 1.52 12.11
C THR A 608 33.58 0.07 12.50
N SER A 609 33.12 -0.73 11.55
CA SER A 609 32.88 -2.16 11.74
C SER A 609 34.16 -2.94 12.00
N GLU A 610 35.27 -2.51 11.40
CA GLU A 610 36.60 -3.08 11.60
C GLU A 610 37.08 -2.85 13.04
N ASP A 611 36.85 -1.65 13.59
CA ASP A 611 37.18 -1.30 14.98
C ASP A 611 36.44 -2.24 15.96
N ILE A 612 35.14 -2.45 15.73
CA ILE A 612 34.31 -3.35 16.54
C ILE A 612 34.84 -4.78 16.48
N THR A 613 35.11 -5.29 15.27
CA THR A 613 35.62 -6.66 15.08
C THR A 613 36.96 -6.86 15.79
N LEU A 614 37.85 -5.87 15.71
CA LEU A 614 39.17 -5.92 16.34
C LEU A 614 39.06 -5.94 17.86
N LEU A 615 38.23 -5.07 18.47
CA LEU A 615 38.06 -5.04 19.92
C LEU A 615 37.28 -6.25 20.43
N ARG A 616 36.22 -6.70 19.75
CA ARG A 616 35.49 -7.92 20.15
C ARG A 616 36.38 -9.16 20.16
N ALA A 617 37.37 -9.24 19.27
CA ALA A 617 38.34 -10.35 19.25
C ALA A 617 39.38 -10.28 20.39
N ARG A 618 39.73 -9.08 20.86
CA ARG A 618 40.76 -8.87 21.90
C ARG A 618 40.17 -8.78 23.30
N GLU A 619 39.02 -8.14 23.42
CA GLU A 619 38.31 -7.77 24.65
C GLU A 619 36.80 -8.01 24.46
N PRO A 620 36.35 -9.28 24.42
CA PRO A 620 34.98 -9.63 24.07
C PRO A 620 33.92 -9.03 25.00
N GLU A 621 34.25 -8.90 26.29
CA GLU A 621 33.34 -8.42 27.35
C GLU A 621 33.33 -6.89 27.52
N THR A 622 34.25 -6.17 26.88
CA THR A 622 34.34 -4.71 27.04
C THR A 622 33.19 -4.03 26.29
N PRO A 623 32.38 -3.17 26.94
CA PRO A 623 31.33 -2.45 26.25
C PRO A 623 31.90 -1.53 25.17
N LEU A 624 31.25 -1.45 24.01
CA LEU A 624 31.66 -0.59 22.90
C LEU A 624 30.66 0.52 22.68
N ILE A 625 31.14 1.74 22.50
CA ILE A 625 30.33 2.93 22.27
C ILE A 625 30.63 3.44 20.86
N LEU A 626 29.63 3.36 19.97
CA LEU A 626 29.73 3.80 18.58
C LEU A 626 29.56 5.31 18.46
N PHE A 627 30.54 5.98 17.85
CA PHE A 627 30.50 7.40 17.56
C PHE A 627 30.13 7.61 16.09
N ARG A 628 29.07 8.37 15.83
CA ARG A 628 28.63 8.73 14.48
C ARG A 628 28.24 10.20 14.37
N GLN A 629 28.32 10.77 13.18
CA GLN A 629 27.82 12.12 12.97
C GLN A 629 26.29 12.13 13.05
N ASP A 630 25.67 11.29 12.23
CA ASP A 630 24.28 10.84 12.25
C ASP A 630 24.24 9.36 11.83
N THR A 631 23.08 8.71 11.91
CA THR A 631 22.94 7.32 11.47
C THR A 631 21.99 7.21 10.30
N VAL A 632 22.27 6.23 9.45
CA VAL A 632 21.42 5.83 8.33
C VAL A 632 20.87 4.41 8.56
N PRO A 633 19.78 4.01 7.91
CA PRO A 633 19.20 2.66 8.04
C PRO A 633 20.20 1.50 7.91
N GLU A 634 21.23 1.68 7.09
CA GLU A 634 22.31 0.73 6.82
C GLU A 634 23.20 0.48 8.07
N ASP A 635 23.25 1.43 9.01
CA ASP A 635 24.04 1.31 10.25
C ASP A 635 23.48 0.28 11.24
N ILE A 636 22.28 -0.27 11.03
CA ILE A 636 21.65 -1.17 12.01
C ILE A 636 22.55 -2.36 12.38
N THR A 637 23.24 -2.94 11.40
CA THR A 637 24.15 -4.06 11.63
C THR A 637 25.30 -3.65 12.55
N ILE A 638 25.86 -2.45 12.36
CA ILE A 638 26.95 -1.91 13.17
C ILE A 638 26.45 -1.61 14.59
N ILE A 639 25.31 -0.91 14.71
CA ILE A 639 24.69 -0.56 16.00
C ILE A 639 24.33 -1.83 16.80
N SER A 640 23.92 -2.91 16.12
CA SER A 640 23.58 -4.18 16.79
C SER A 640 24.77 -4.79 17.54
N LEU A 641 25.99 -4.55 17.05
CA LEU A 641 27.24 -5.11 17.57
C LEU A 641 27.86 -4.28 18.72
N THR A 642 27.34 -3.07 18.98
CA THR A 642 27.81 -2.17 20.05
C THR A 642 26.85 -2.14 21.24
N ASP A 643 27.26 -1.54 22.34
CA ASP A 643 26.48 -1.44 23.59
C ASP A 643 25.95 -0.02 23.81
N GLY A 644 26.68 0.96 23.29
CA GLY A 644 26.30 2.36 23.26
C GLY A 644 26.32 2.97 21.86
N LEU A 645 25.54 4.03 21.67
CA LEU A 645 25.51 4.88 20.48
C LEU A 645 25.56 6.35 20.90
N LEU A 646 26.44 7.11 20.26
CA LEU A 646 26.56 8.54 20.44
C LEU A 646 26.54 9.24 19.08
N THR A 647 25.63 10.19 18.91
CA THR A 647 25.56 10.98 17.67
C THR A 647 25.73 12.48 17.89
N SER A 648 26.36 13.15 16.93
CA SER A 648 26.49 14.62 16.94
C SER A 648 25.18 15.34 16.57
N ARG A 649 24.38 14.70 15.69
CA ARG A 649 23.13 15.22 15.13
C ARG A 649 21.97 14.27 15.47
N GLY A 650 20.75 14.79 15.34
CA GLY A 650 19.51 14.06 15.60
C GLY A 650 18.82 14.49 16.89
N GLY A 651 17.48 14.41 16.86
CA GLY A 651 16.62 14.63 18.02
C GLY A 651 16.15 13.33 18.67
N GLN A 652 15.23 13.45 19.62
CA GLN A 652 14.58 12.35 20.32
C GLN A 652 13.88 11.35 19.37
N THR A 653 13.48 11.82 18.20
CA THR A 653 12.75 11.05 17.17
C THR A 653 13.62 10.69 15.95
N SER A 654 14.93 10.94 16.02
CA SER A 654 15.85 10.61 14.92
C SER A 654 15.98 9.12 14.68
N HIS A 655 16.49 8.74 13.50
CA HIS A 655 16.77 7.34 13.16
C HIS A 655 17.63 6.63 14.24
N ALA A 656 18.70 7.28 14.69
CA ALA A 656 19.56 6.80 15.79
C ALA A 656 18.75 6.47 17.05
N SER A 657 17.83 7.36 17.41
CA SER A 657 17.03 7.21 18.62
C SER A 657 16.09 6.01 18.53
N VAL A 658 15.37 5.88 17.42
CA VAL A 658 14.39 4.80 17.22
C VAL A 658 15.08 3.44 17.17
N VAL A 659 16.22 3.33 16.48
CA VAL A 659 16.97 2.07 16.38
C VAL A 659 17.58 1.69 17.72
N ALA A 660 18.18 2.63 18.44
CA ALA A 660 18.80 2.36 19.74
C ALA A 660 17.80 1.89 20.79
N VAL A 661 16.61 2.49 20.85
CA VAL A 661 15.52 2.03 21.74
C VAL A 661 15.10 0.60 21.37
N ARG A 662 14.96 0.30 20.07
CA ARG A 662 14.54 -1.02 19.58
C ARG A 662 15.56 -2.12 19.90
N LEU A 663 16.84 -1.80 19.81
CA LEU A 663 17.96 -2.71 20.08
C LEU A 663 18.45 -2.66 21.54
N GLU A 664 17.73 -1.94 22.41
CA GLU A 664 18.03 -1.77 23.84
C GLU A 664 19.46 -1.25 24.12
N LYS A 665 19.98 -0.35 23.27
CA LYS A 665 21.33 0.25 23.40
C LYS A 665 21.30 1.51 24.27
N THR A 666 22.39 1.81 24.98
CA THR A 666 22.54 3.11 25.65
C THR A 666 22.81 4.20 24.61
N CYS A 667 21.98 5.25 24.55
CA CYS A 667 22.02 6.19 23.45
C CYS A 667 21.90 7.65 23.89
N VAL A 668 22.82 8.46 23.37
CA VAL A 668 22.82 9.92 23.48
C VAL A 668 22.93 10.51 22.07
N VAL A 669 22.02 11.41 21.71
CA VAL A 669 21.97 12.00 20.37
C VAL A 669 22.08 13.52 20.42
N GLY A 670 22.41 14.14 19.30
CA GLY A 670 22.38 15.61 19.18
C GLY A 670 23.44 16.33 20.02
N CYS A 671 24.59 15.69 20.27
CA CYS A 671 25.74 16.33 20.90
C CYS A 671 26.37 17.37 19.96
N LYS A 672 25.85 18.60 19.93
CA LYS A 672 26.25 19.64 18.96
C LYS A 672 27.74 20.01 18.98
N GLN A 673 28.41 19.79 20.12
CA GLN A 673 29.84 20.05 20.30
C GLN A 673 30.72 18.90 19.78
N LEU A 674 30.13 17.74 19.49
CA LEU A 674 30.82 16.58 18.96
C LEU A 674 31.02 16.73 17.45
N ARG A 675 32.25 16.54 17.00
CA ARG A 675 32.59 16.35 15.58
C ARG A 675 33.20 14.97 15.42
N VAL A 676 32.58 14.14 14.59
CA VAL A 676 33.04 12.78 14.34
C VAL A 676 33.76 12.77 12.98
N HIS A 677 34.96 12.22 12.97
CA HIS A 677 35.75 11.93 11.78
C HIS A 677 35.85 10.40 11.60
N GLU A 678 36.46 9.93 10.52
CA GLU A 678 36.49 8.49 10.19
C GLU A 678 37.03 7.59 11.31
N ARG A 679 38.02 8.04 12.10
CA ARG A 679 38.67 7.22 13.13
C ARG A 679 38.88 7.91 14.49
N TYR A 680 38.34 9.11 14.66
CA TYR A 680 38.44 9.86 15.90
C TYR A 680 37.29 10.85 16.01
N ALA A 681 37.02 11.34 17.21
CA ALA A 681 36.09 12.43 17.46
C ALA A 681 36.77 13.59 18.20
N GLU A 682 36.24 14.78 18.00
CA GLU A 682 36.60 15.99 18.75
C GLU A 682 35.39 16.52 19.50
N VAL A 683 35.59 16.85 20.77
CA VAL A 683 34.54 17.44 21.61
C VAL A 683 35.15 18.43 22.60
N ASN A 684 34.72 19.70 22.51
CA ASN A 684 35.21 20.79 23.37
C ASN A 684 36.75 20.87 23.47
N GLY A 685 37.44 20.62 22.35
CA GLY A 685 38.91 20.66 22.28
C GLY A 685 39.62 19.38 22.75
N ASN A 686 38.89 18.38 23.22
CA ASN A 686 39.43 17.05 23.54
C ASN A 686 39.28 16.12 22.32
N ARG A 687 40.31 15.30 22.08
CA ARG A 687 40.30 14.27 21.04
C ARG A 687 40.05 12.91 21.67
N ILE A 688 39.13 12.15 21.09
CA ILE A 688 38.80 10.77 21.45
C ILE A 688 39.21 9.89 20.26
N GLU A 689 40.14 8.98 20.48
CA GLU A 689 40.62 8.04 19.47
C GLU A 689 39.98 6.66 19.64
N PHE A 690 40.13 5.82 18.61
CA PHE A 690 39.70 4.43 18.67
C PHE A 690 40.31 3.70 19.87
N GLY A 691 39.48 3.06 20.70
CA GLY A 691 39.89 2.27 21.86
C GLY A 691 40.03 3.07 23.16
N ASP A 692 39.90 4.39 23.11
CA ASP A 692 39.87 5.24 24.31
C ASP A 692 38.69 4.89 25.19
N ASP A 693 38.91 4.95 26.50
CA ASP A 693 37.85 4.75 27.49
C ASP A 693 36.97 6.00 27.54
N VAL A 694 35.67 5.78 27.39
CA VAL A 694 34.64 6.82 27.38
C VAL A 694 33.42 6.32 28.14
N ALA A 695 32.63 7.25 28.67
CA ALA A 695 31.40 6.91 29.35
C ALA A 695 30.24 7.80 28.89
N ILE A 696 29.07 7.21 28.75
CA ILE A 696 27.84 7.90 28.37
C ILE A 696 26.72 7.63 29.37
N ASP A 697 25.85 8.62 29.56
CA ASP A 697 24.58 8.46 30.29
C ASP A 697 23.42 8.68 29.32
N GLY A 698 22.82 7.58 28.87
CA GLY A 698 21.70 7.58 27.94
C GLY A 698 20.40 8.20 28.46
N ARG A 699 20.31 8.49 29.76
CA ARG A 699 19.13 9.13 30.38
C ARG A 699 19.33 10.63 30.57
N ASN A 700 20.51 11.03 31.05
CA ASN A 700 20.83 12.44 31.28
C ASN A 700 21.48 13.12 30.07
N GLY A 701 21.79 12.35 29.03
CA GLY A 701 22.41 12.83 27.79
C GLY A 701 23.88 13.22 27.97
N LEU A 702 24.61 12.58 28.88
CA LEU A 702 25.99 12.98 29.21
C LEU A 702 27.02 12.20 28.39
N LEU A 703 28.11 12.88 28.03
CA LEU A 703 29.34 12.29 27.51
C LEU A 703 30.50 12.67 28.44
N LEU A 704 31.25 11.67 28.89
CA LEU A 704 32.35 11.78 29.83
C LEU A 704 33.61 11.12 29.27
N MET A 705 34.78 11.70 29.56
CA MET A 705 36.08 11.12 29.26
C MET A 705 36.44 10.04 30.28
N GLY A 706 37.04 8.93 29.85
CA GLY A 706 37.52 7.87 30.72
C GLY A 706 36.44 6.85 31.13
N SER A 707 36.88 5.83 31.87
CA SER A 707 36.01 4.80 32.43
C SER A 707 35.65 5.13 33.86
N HIS A 708 34.35 5.17 34.16
CA HIS A 708 33.82 5.51 35.48
C HIS A 708 33.05 4.33 36.09
N PRO A 709 33.19 4.07 37.40
CA PRO A 709 32.45 3.01 38.07
C PRO A 709 30.96 3.35 38.11
N VAL A 710 30.14 2.33 37.89
CA VAL A 710 28.68 2.41 37.99
C VAL A 710 28.19 1.67 39.23
N LYS A 711 27.12 2.17 39.84
CA LYS A 711 26.34 1.48 40.87
C LYS A 711 24.92 1.27 40.37
N GLU A 712 24.28 0.19 40.80
CA GLU A 712 22.84 0.01 40.58
C GLU A 712 22.08 0.88 41.59
N GLU A 713 21.17 1.71 41.09
CA GLU A 713 20.27 2.50 41.90
C GLU A 713 18.83 2.12 41.58
N MET A 714 18.09 1.80 42.63
CA MET A 714 16.67 1.45 42.52
C MET A 714 15.88 2.75 42.36
N HIS A 715 15.38 2.98 41.16
CA HIS A 715 14.76 4.27 40.86
C HIS A 715 13.27 4.22 41.21
N ILE A 716 12.93 4.55 42.46
CA ILE A 716 11.55 4.82 42.87
C ILE A 716 11.15 6.16 42.26
N LEU A 717 10.58 6.13 41.05
CA LEU A 717 10.02 7.34 40.45
C LEU A 717 8.92 7.89 41.38
N PRO A 718 8.94 9.17 41.75
CA PRO A 718 7.82 9.76 42.48
C PRO A 718 6.55 9.59 41.64
N ILE A 719 5.50 9.08 42.28
CA ILE A 719 4.20 8.77 41.69
C ILE A 719 3.59 10.01 41.03
#